data_AF-A0AAD0SET2-F1
#
_entry.id   AF-A0AAD0SET2-F1
#
_cell.length_a   1.000
_cell.length_b   1.000
_cell.length_c   1.000
_cell.angle_alpha   90.00
_cell.angle_beta   90.00
_cell.angle_gamma   90.00
#
_symmetry.space_group_name_H-M   'P 1'
#
loop_
_entity.id
_entity.type
_entity.pdbx_description
1 polymer ?
#
loop_
_entity_poly.entity_id
_entity_poly.type
_entity_poly.pdbx_seq_one_letter_code
_entity_poly.pdbx_strand_id
1 'polypeptide(L)'
;MRTSARVTLGLVITPVVIVAAAIVFVLTFDWSRAKPYLNDHVSQAIGRPFAINGDLALTWKTPEGESGWRAYVPWPRLIASDITIGNPGWTRQPHVATVQRLTFVLEALPLLAHRIVIPSVTLDTPVVALERDPQNRNNWTFNFGAPDSKPSDWKLELREIAFSKGSVQVDDEVKRVHLAATIDTVDNQTLYTAANGTAIRGSEQPPVVPTASGAAASGATAKAPLAADPQQPYGITWTVKGTYNNAAIHGSGKAGGVLRLQDAHRPYPLQADVTVGKTRIDLAGTLTNPASLTALDLRLHLSGASMAHLYPLTGVVLPDTPPFDTRGRLIGELRRQGSSWRYEKFTGRVGGSDLGGTLTFAMRPAPGQRPQLSGELVSHQLLFADLAPIIGADSNASKQRRDEPVCQPADKVLPVEPFRTDRWNAIDADVKFTGERIVRTTDLPIDHLVTHIKLQDAVLTLDPLNFGVAGGTLTSNLQLDGKSAPMQARAALAARHFKIRQLFPNVESMHASVGEINGDARLSATGNSVAALLGSSNGELKILVEQGTVSKFILEAMGLNVGNVILTKLFGDKQVSINCAAGDFAVSDGLAQARTFVVDTQDAVIDVTGATSFKQEALDFTIHPDSKGLRVFSLRTPLYVKGTYKHPDVSVNPAVVALRAGGAVALAFAAPVAAVLPVLELKPAPDSPCGKLLADVRQRPTAPPPGKVYRSSKSGRTADGSPKAPAAAASATPAQRPTPPSRDATTTGG
;
A
#
# COMPACT_ATOMS: atom_id res chain seq x y z
N MET A 1 64.41 -50.95 55.40
CA MET A 1 63.12 -50.24 55.52
C MET A 1 63.21 -48.71 55.69
N ARG A 2 64.38 -48.08 55.93
CA ARG A 2 64.48 -46.62 56.16
C ARG A 2 64.69 -45.75 54.89
N THR A 3 65.13 -46.32 53.77
CA THR A 3 65.34 -45.61 52.50
C THR A 3 64.07 -45.54 51.64
N SER A 4 63.24 -46.58 51.67
CA SER A 4 61.96 -46.61 50.94
C SER A 4 60.95 -45.58 51.46
N ALA A 5 60.91 -45.33 52.77
CA ALA A 5 60.03 -44.33 53.40
C ALA A 5 60.41 -42.87 53.05
N ARG A 6 61.70 -42.57 52.85
CA ARG A 6 62.16 -41.22 52.45
C ARG A 6 61.88 -40.93 50.97
N VAL A 7 61.95 -41.95 50.12
CA VAL A 7 61.62 -41.85 48.69
C VAL A 7 60.11 -41.74 48.48
N THR A 8 59.28 -42.49 49.23
CA THR A 8 57.81 -42.33 49.17
C THR A 8 57.33 -41.00 49.78
N LEU A 9 57.95 -40.55 50.86
CA LEU A 9 57.64 -39.23 51.45
C LEU A 9 58.05 -38.09 50.50
N GLY A 10 59.20 -38.20 49.83
CA GLY A 10 59.62 -37.25 48.79
C GLY A 10 58.71 -37.26 47.55
N LEU A 11 58.14 -38.41 47.17
CA LEU A 11 57.22 -38.52 46.04
C LEU A 11 55.85 -37.88 46.29
N VAL A 12 55.42 -37.78 47.56
CA VAL A 12 54.15 -37.16 47.96
C VAL A 12 54.33 -35.69 48.39
N ILE A 13 55.42 -35.35 49.07
CA ILE A 13 55.68 -33.97 49.51
C ILE A 13 56.06 -33.07 48.32
N THR A 14 56.86 -33.55 47.37
CA THR A 14 57.26 -32.76 46.19
C THR A 14 56.07 -32.20 45.41
N PRO A 15 55.06 -32.99 44.98
CA PRO A 15 53.90 -32.45 44.29
C PRO A 15 53.08 -31.51 45.16
N VAL A 16 52.95 -31.76 46.47
CA VAL A 16 52.24 -30.84 47.39
C VAL A 16 52.97 -29.49 47.50
N VAL A 17 54.30 -29.49 47.58
CA VAL A 17 55.13 -28.27 47.61
C VAL A 17 55.06 -27.54 46.27
N ILE A 18 55.08 -28.26 45.14
CA ILE A 18 54.90 -27.66 43.81
C ILE A 18 53.53 -27.00 43.70
N VAL A 19 52.47 -27.67 44.15
CA VAL A 19 51.10 -27.12 44.15
C VAL A 19 51.02 -25.91 45.08
N ALA A 20 51.58 -25.97 46.29
CA ALA A 20 51.61 -24.83 47.21
C ALA A 20 52.39 -23.65 46.64
N ALA A 21 53.54 -23.89 46.01
CA ALA A 21 54.34 -22.86 45.34
C ALA A 21 53.58 -22.26 44.14
N ALA A 22 52.89 -23.09 43.35
CA ALA A 22 52.04 -22.63 42.26
C ALA A 22 50.87 -21.78 42.77
N ILE A 23 50.23 -22.17 43.88
CA ILE A 23 49.17 -21.39 44.53
C ILE A 23 49.72 -20.04 45.00
N VAL A 24 50.85 -20.01 45.72
CA VAL A 24 51.47 -18.76 46.17
C VAL A 24 51.86 -17.88 44.99
N PHE A 25 52.42 -18.46 43.93
CA PHE A 25 52.71 -17.73 42.69
C PHE A 25 51.44 -17.10 42.12
N VAL A 26 50.38 -17.88 41.89
CA VAL A 26 49.11 -17.39 41.35
C VAL A 26 48.48 -16.29 42.23
N LEU A 27 48.61 -16.38 43.56
CA LEU A 27 48.07 -15.40 44.50
C LEU A 27 48.90 -14.10 44.61
N THR A 28 50.20 -14.15 44.35
CA THR A 28 51.13 -13.02 44.50
C THR A 28 51.59 -12.42 43.18
N PHE A 29 51.36 -13.11 42.06
CA PHE A 29 51.77 -12.68 40.73
C PHE A 29 50.96 -11.46 40.29
N ASP A 30 51.66 -10.43 39.81
CA ASP A 30 51.04 -9.28 39.17
C ASP A 30 50.52 -9.66 37.78
N TRP A 31 49.23 -9.95 37.71
CA TRP A 31 48.54 -10.36 36.49
C TRP A 31 48.60 -9.32 35.37
N SER A 32 48.87 -8.04 35.66
CA SER A 32 49.07 -7.02 34.63
C SER A 32 50.30 -7.29 33.75
N ARG A 33 51.27 -8.09 34.22
CA ARG A 33 52.42 -8.54 33.42
C ARG A 33 52.05 -9.57 32.35
N ALA A 34 50.90 -10.22 32.47
CA ALA A 34 50.41 -11.17 31.46
C ALA A 34 49.74 -10.48 30.26
N LYS A 35 49.47 -9.16 30.33
CA LYS A 35 48.76 -8.41 29.26
C LYS A 35 49.41 -8.54 27.88
N PRO A 36 50.74 -8.37 27.68
CA PRO A 36 51.33 -8.51 26.33
C PRO A 36 51.08 -9.89 25.73
N TYR A 37 51.29 -10.95 26.53
CA TYR A 37 51.06 -12.33 26.10
C TYR A 37 49.59 -12.58 25.71
N LEU A 38 48.65 -12.11 26.54
CA LEU A 38 47.21 -12.23 26.26
C LEU A 38 46.80 -11.40 25.05
N ASN A 39 47.32 -10.18 24.93
CA ASN A 39 47.04 -9.29 23.81
C ASN A 39 47.46 -9.94 22.49
N ASP A 40 48.66 -10.51 22.41
CA ASP A 40 49.17 -11.18 21.22
C ASP A 40 48.36 -12.43 20.88
N HIS A 41 48.09 -13.30 21.86
CA HIS A 41 47.38 -14.57 21.62
C HIS A 41 45.92 -14.33 21.23
N VAL A 42 45.22 -13.42 21.92
CA VAL A 42 43.84 -13.08 21.56
C VAL A 42 43.80 -12.39 20.20
N SER A 43 44.75 -11.49 19.90
CA SER A 43 44.81 -10.84 18.59
C SER A 43 44.99 -11.83 17.45
N GLN A 44 45.88 -12.82 17.62
CA GLN A 44 46.07 -13.90 16.66
C GLN A 44 44.83 -14.78 16.52
N ALA A 45 44.15 -15.09 17.63
CA ALA A 45 42.96 -15.95 17.62
C ALA A 45 41.75 -15.30 16.93
N ILE A 46 41.52 -14.00 17.14
CA ILE A 46 40.40 -13.27 16.54
C ILE A 46 40.75 -12.62 15.20
N GLY A 47 42.04 -12.61 14.82
CA GLY A 47 42.55 -12.00 13.60
C GLY A 47 42.45 -10.46 13.60
N ARG A 48 42.44 -9.82 14.77
CA ARG A 48 42.30 -8.36 14.94
C ARG A 48 43.11 -7.85 16.12
N PRO A 49 43.56 -6.58 16.12
CA PRO A 49 44.20 -5.99 17.29
C PRO A 49 43.28 -6.08 18.51
N PHE A 50 43.75 -6.70 19.58
CA PHE A 50 43.09 -6.76 20.88
C PHE A 50 44.04 -6.21 21.94
N ALA A 51 43.55 -5.33 22.80
CA ALA A 51 44.34 -4.76 23.88
C ALA A 51 43.53 -4.65 25.17
N ILE A 52 44.16 -5.05 26.28
CA ILE A 52 43.77 -4.67 27.64
C ILE A 52 44.64 -3.46 28.02
N ASN A 53 44.07 -2.26 28.00
CA ASN A 53 44.79 -1.03 28.30
C ASN A 53 44.87 -0.76 29.80
N GLY A 54 43.83 -1.13 30.56
CA GLY A 54 43.74 -0.98 32.00
C GLY A 54 44.35 -2.13 32.80
N ASP A 55 43.91 -2.26 34.05
CA ASP A 55 44.40 -3.29 34.98
C ASP A 55 43.79 -4.66 34.70
N LEU A 56 44.60 -5.70 34.89
CA LEU A 56 44.17 -7.10 34.90
C LEU A 56 44.36 -7.68 36.30
N ALA A 57 43.28 -8.10 36.95
CA ALA A 57 43.29 -8.62 38.31
C ALA A 57 42.65 -10.02 38.37
N LEU A 58 43.28 -10.91 39.14
CA LEU A 58 42.72 -12.21 39.51
C LEU A 58 42.29 -12.16 40.97
N THR A 59 41.00 -12.41 41.21
CA THR A 59 40.41 -12.52 42.55
C THR A 59 39.74 -13.87 42.71
N TRP A 60 39.19 -14.16 43.89
CA TRP A 60 38.60 -15.45 44.20
C TRP A 60 37.17 -15.26 44.71
N LYS A 61 36.27 -16.13 44.26
CA LYS A 61 34.88 -16.16 44.70
C LYS A 61 34.57 -17.50 45.34
N THR A 62 33.79 -17.49 46.41
CA THR A 62 33.22 -18.72 46.98
C THR A 62 32.29 -19.38 45.96
N PRO A 63 32.37 -20.70 45.73
CA PRO A 63 31.46 -21.42 44.85
C PRO A 63 30.00 -21.24 45.27
N GLU A 64 29.12 -20.96 44.32
CA GLU A 64 27.67 -20.87 44.54
C GLU A 64 27.02 -22.18 44.09
N GLY A 65 26.14 -22.75 44.93
CA GLY A 65 25.40 -23.98 44.61
C GLY A 65 26.18 -25.30 44.78
N GLU A 66 27.44 -25.25 45.23
CA GLU A 66 28.25 -26.42 45.56
C GLU A 66 28.05 -26.86 47.01
N SER A 67 28.16 -28.16 47.28
CA SER A 67 28.02 -28.74 48.63
C SER A 67 29.17 -29.69 48.98
N GLY A 68 29.38 -29.92 50.27
CA GLY A 68 30.49 -30.77 50.76
C GLY A 68 31.87 -30.15 50.54
N TRP A 69 32.88 -30.96 50.21
CA TRP A 69 34.26 -30.50 50.06
C TRP A 69 34.46 -29.51 48.89
N ARG A 70 33.60 -29.57 47.87
CA ARG A 70 33.67 -28.71 46.68
C ARG A 70 33.42 -27.23 47.01
N ALA A 71 32.65 -26.94 48.04
CA ALA A 71 32.37 -25.58 48.50
C ALA A 71 33.63 -24.86 49.04
N TYR A 72 34.68 -25.60 49.40
CA TYR A 72 35.95 -25.03 49.88
C TYR A 72 36.96 -24.74 48.76
N VAL A 73 36.65 -25.09 47.50
CA VAL A 73 37.54 -24.84 46.36
C VAL A 73 37.13 -23.53 45.68
N PRO A 74 37.82 -22.40 45.93
CA PRO A 74 37.40 -21.11 45.39
C PRO A 74 37.46 -21.07 43.86
N TRP A 75 36.53 -20.35 43.26
CA TRP A 75 36.50 -20.10 41.82
C TRP A 75 37.34 -18.87 41.46
N PRO A 76 38.29 -18.97 40.51
CA PRO A 76 39.01 -17.80 40.03
C PRO A 76 38.08 -16.84 39.30
N ARG A 77 38.18 -15.56 39.64
CA ARG A 77 37.43 -14.44 39.05
C ARG A 77 38.41 -13.46 38.43
N LEU A 78 38.40 -13.37 37.10
CA LEU A 78 39.25 -12.45 36.34
C LEU A 78 38.50 -11.13 36.08
N ILE A 79 39.18 -10.01 36.31
CA ILE A 79 38.68 -8.66 36.06
C ILE A 79 39.68 -7.95 35.15
N ALA A 80 39.22 -7.53 33.98
CA ALA A 80 40.03 -6.79 32.99
C ALA A 80 39.37 -5.45 32.71
N SER A 81 40.13 -4.37 32.80
CA SER A 81 39.65 -2.99 32.58
C SER A 81 40.13 -2.43 31.24
N ASP A 82 39.30 -1.61 30.60
CA ASP A 82 39.58 -0.93 29.32
C ASP A 82 40.07 -1.90 28.22
N ILE A 83 39.15 -2.72 27.75
CA ILE A 83 39.38 -3.67 26.66
C ILE A 83 38.97 -3.02 25.35
N THR A 84 39.84 -3.09 24.34
CA THR A 84 39.54 -2.63 22.98
C THR A 84 39.78 -3.73 21.95
N ILE A 85 38.88 -3.82 20.98
CA ILE A 85 39.00 -4.65 19.79
C ILE A 85 39.06 -3.72 18.58
N GLY A 86 40.18 -3.73 17.87
CA GLY A 86 40.45 -2.90 16.71
C GLY A 86 39.59 -3.27 15.50
N ASN A 87 39.33 -2.27 14.67
CA ASN A 87 38.78 -2.47 13.34
C ASN A 87 39.88 -2.63 12.27
N PRO A 88 39.55 -3.19 11.10
CA PRO A 88 40.37 -3.08 9.91
C PRO A 88 40.47 -1.61 9.44
N GLY A 89 41.56 -1.21 8.79
CA GLY A 89 41.83 0.20 8.43
C GLY A 89 40.88 0.85 7.41
N TRP A 90 39.86 0.16 6.89
CA TRP A 90 38.87 0.74 5.99
C TRP A 90 37.63 1.30 6.71
N THR A 91 37.45 1.00 8.00
CA THR A 91 36.31 1.48 8.79
C THR A 91 36.54 2.92 9.28
N ARG A 92 35.46 3.62 9.62
CA ARG A 92 35.51 4.96 10.20
C ARG A 92 35.87 4.93 11.68
N GLN A 93 35.36 3.96 12.42
CA GLN A 93 35.65 3.79 13.84
C GLN A 93 36.96 3.00 14.01
N PRO A 94 37.86 3.42 14.91
CA PRO A 94 39.12 2.72 15.15
C PRO A 94 38.92 1.35 15.84
N HIS A 95 37.79 1.16 16.52
CA HIS A 95 37.49 -0.04 17.31
C HIS A 95 36.10 -0.57 16.96
N VAL A 96 35.97 -1.90 16.78
CA VAL A 96 34.67 -2.58 16.61
C VAL A 96 33.95 -2.72 17.94
N ALA A 97 34.70 -2.91 19.02
CA ALA A 97 34.16 -3.06 20.35
C ALA A 97 35.09 -2.48 21.40
N THR A 98 34.52 -1.82 22.40
CA THR A 98 35.21 -1.41 23.62
C THR A 98 34.40 -1.82 24.84
N VAL A 99 35.08 -2.20 25.92
CA VAL A 99 34.45 -2.61 27.17
C VAL A 99 35.22 -1.98 28.32
N GLN A 100 34.54 -1.20 29.16
CA GLN A 100 35.20 -0.51 30.27
C GLN A 100 35.68 -1.49 31.34
N ARG A 101 34.89 -2.53 31.62
CA ARG A 101 35.27 -3.62 32.52
C ARG A 101 34.63 -4.94 32.11
N LEU A 102 35.44 -5.98 32.01
CA LEU A 102 35.02 -7.36 31.83
C LEU A 102 35.31 -8.12 33.11
N THR A 103 34.30 -8.78 33.68
CA THR A 103 34.46 -9.72 34.78
C THR A 103 33.92 -11.07 34.36
N PHE A 104 34.68 -12.14 34.60
CA PHE A 104 34.16 -13.50 34.47
C PHE A 104 34.72 -14.41 35.55
N VAL A 105 33.93 -15.41 35.91
CA VAL A 105 34.27 -16.42 36.92
C VAL A 105 34.46 -17.76 36.21
N LEU A 106 35.45 -18.55 36.59
CA LEU A 106 35.67 -19.89 36.05
C LEU A 106 35.42 -20.93 37.16
N GLU A 107 34.72 -22.01 36.85
CA GLU A 107 34.67 -23.15 37.75
C GLU A 107 36.03 -23.86 37.75
N ALA A 108 36.67 -23.99 38.91
CA ALA A 108 38.04 -24.52 39.00
C ALA A 108 38.13 -26.02 38.72
N LEU A 109 37.17 -26.82 39.20
CA LEU A 109 37.21 -28.28 39.12
C LEU A 109 37.03 -28.84 37.69
N PRO A 110 36.10 -28.31 36.85
CA PRO A 110 35.96 -28.75 35.46
C PRO A 110 37.22 -28.57 34.60
N LEU A 111 38.12 -27.64 34.97
CA LEU A 111 39.37 -27.43 34.25
C LEU A 111 40.27 -28.68 34.25
N LEU A 112 40.23 -29.48 35.32
CA LEU A 112 40.96 -30.76 35.40
C LEU A 112 40.45 -31.80 34.40
N ALA A 113 39.22 -31.63 33.91
CA ALA A 113 38.59 -32.47 32.90
C ALA A 113 38.58 -31.82 31.49
N HIS A 114 39.45 -30.83 31.26
CA HIS A 114 39.51 -30.04 30.02
C HIS A 114 38.18 -29.33 29.68
N ARG A 115 37.43 -28.89 30.70
CA ARG A 115 36.19 -28.10 30.51
C ARG A 115 36.37 -26.71 31.11
N ILE A 116 36.24 -25.68 30.28
CA ILE A 116 36.20 -24.28 30.70
C ILE A 116 34.74 -23.94 30.91
N VAL A 117 34.29 -23.91 32.16
CA VAL A 117 32.92 -23.55 32.51
C VAL A 117 32.92 -22.14 33.06
N ILE A 118 32.20 -21.24 32.39
CA ILE A 118 32.05 -19.83 32.74
C ILE A 118 30.59 -19.60 33.18
N PRO A 119 30.29 -19.55 34.49
CA PRO A 119 28.92 -19.38 34.97
C PRO A 119 28.31 -18.05 34.53
N SER A 120 29.09 -16.97 34.55
CA SER A 120 28.62 -15.64 34.16
C SER A 120 29.77 -14.79 33.63
N VAL A 121 29.50 -14.04 32.57
CA VAL A 121 30.34 -12.94 32.07
C VAL A 121 29.56 -11.64 32.25
N THR A 122 30.16 -10.66 32.92
CA THR A 122 29.59 -9.31 33.02
C THR A 122 30.44 -8.29 32.29
N LEU A 123 29.79 -7.48 31.46
CA LEU A 123 30.39 -6.38 30.72
C LEU A 123 29.84 -5.06 31.26
N ASP A 124 30.72 -4.18 31.71
CA ASP A 124 30.35 -2.82 32.06
C ASP A 124 30.47 -1.92 30.83
N THR A 125 29.38 -1.21 30.54
CA THR A 125 29.28 -0.21 29.46
C THR A 125 29.86 -0.62 28.09
N PRO A 126 29.51 -1.80 27.54
CA PRO A 126 30.08 -2.23 26.26
C PRO A 126 29.60 -1.32 25.10
N VAL A 127 30.52 -0.90 24.24
CA VAL A 127 30.24 -0.15 23.01
C VAL A 127 30.61 -1.00 21.82
N VAL A 128 29.70 -1.17 20.86
CA VAL A 128 29.93 -1.92 19.63
C VAL A 128 29.63 -1.02 18.43
N ALA A 129 30.56 -0.92 17.49
CA ALA A 129 30.39 -0.18 16.24
C ALA A 129 30.47 -1.13 15.06
N LEU A 130 29.33 -1.33 14.40
CA LEU A 130 29.15 -2.20 13.24
C LEU A 130 29.13 -1.36 11.96
N GLU A 131 30.01 -1.65 11.03
CA GLU A 131 30.18 -0.91 9.78
C GLU A 131 30.17 -1.84 8.57
N ARG A 132 29.44 -1.46 7.52
CA ARG A 132 29.49 -2.07 6.19
C ARG A 132 29.59 -1.00 5.10
N ASP A 133 30.59 -1.18 4.26
CA ASP A 133 30.88 -0.28 3.14
C ASP A 133 30.10 -0.64 1.86
N PRO A 134 30.16 0.19 0.81
CA PRO A 134 29.45 -0.05 -0.45
C PRO A 134 29.95 -1.28 -1.21
N GLN A 135 31.16 -1.76 -0.92
CA GLN A 135 31.74 -3.00 -1.47
C GLN A 135 31.23 -4.25 -0.72
N ASN A 136 30.28 -4.08 0.21
CA ASN A 136 29.70 -5.15 1.04
C ASN A 136 30.75 -5.83 1.96
N ARG A 137 31.86 -5.15 2.25
CA ARG A 137 32.77 -5.55 3.33
C ARG A 137 32.14 -5.12 4.65
N ASN A 138 32.22 -5.98 5.66
CA ASN A 138 31.69 -5.69 6.99
C ASN A 138 32.72 -5.95 8.08
N ASN A 139 32.59 -5.26 9.21
CA ASN A 139 33.52 -5.39 10.32
C ASN A 139 33.06 -6.37 11.41
N TRP A 140 31.91 -7.03 11.28
CA TRP A 140 31.39 -7.99 12.26
C TRP A 140 31.64 -9.46 11.91
N THR A 141 32.17 -9.75 10.73
CA THR A 141 32.63 -11.09 10.37
C THR A 141 34.08 -11.25 10.81
N PHE A 142 34.34 -12.25 11.64
CA PHE A 142 35.67 -12.58 12.17
C PHE A 142 36.15 -13.87 11.52
N ASN A 143 37.45 -13.93 11.21
CA ASN A 143 38.11 -15.12 10.72
C ASN A 143 38.92 -15.72 11.88
N PHE A 144 38.36 -16.73 12.53
CA PHE A 144 38.98 -17.39 13.67
C PHE A 144 39.97 -18.48 13.20
N GLY A 145 41.17 -18.09 12.77
CA GLY A 145 42.28 -19.01 12.48
C GLY A 145 42.06 -20.03 11.33
N ALA A 146 43.10 -20.81 10.99
CA ALA A 146 43.13 -21.66 9.80
C ALA A 146 42.30 -22.97 9.94
N PRO A 147 41.61 -23.43 8.87
CA PRO A 147 40.77 -24.64 8.86
C PRO A 147 41.46 -25.97 9.23
N ASP A 148 42.80 -26.02 9.18
CA ASP A 148 43.59 -27.26 9.33
C ASP A 148 44.18 -27.45 10.74
N SER A 149 43.77 -26.63 11.72
CA SER A 149 44.19 -26.79 13.11
C SER A 149 43.37 -27.88 13.81
N LYS A 150 44.04 -28.85 14.45
CA LYS A 150 43.38 -29.91 15.24
C LYS A 150 42.42 -29.26 16.25
N PRO A 151 41.15 -29.73 16.37
CA PRO A 151 40.21 -29.19 17.34
C PRO A 151 40.82 -29.21 18.75
N SER A 152 40.67 -28.12 19.51
CA SER A 152 41.14 -28.08 20.89
C SER A 152 40.47 -29.20 21.71
N ASP A 153 41.25 -29.87 22.56
CA ASP A 153 40.73 -30.86 23.51
C ASP A 153 39.88 -30.19 24.62
N TRP A 154 39.93 -28.86 24.73
CA TRP A 154 39.16 -28.07 25.69
C TRP A 154 37.73 -27.77 25.20
N LYS A 155 36.75 -27.97 26.08
CA LYS A 155 35.33 -27.61 25.84
C LYS A 155 34.96 -26.35 26.61
N LEU A 156 34.50 -25.31 25.93
CA LEU A 156 33.99 -24.08 26.53
C LEU A 156 32.48 -24.16 26.73
N GLU A 157 32.02 -23.96 27.96
CA GLU A 157 30.61 -23.82 28.33
C GLU A 157 30.41 -22.44 28.96
N LEU A 158 29.70 -21.54 28.26
CA LEU A 158 29.34 -20.23 28.75
C LEU A 158 27.84 -20.23 29.07
N ARG A 159 27.49 -20.02 30.35
CA ARG A 159 26.10 -20.13 30.79
C ARG A 159 25.32 -18.82 30.68
N GLU A 160 25.94 -17.69 31.02
CA GLU A 160 25.27 -16.39 31.03
C GLU A 160 26.17 -15.21 30.64
N ILE A 161 25.61 -14.23 29.94
CA ILE A 161 26.22 -12.93 29.65
C ILE A 161 25.25 -11.85 30.12
N ALA A 162 25.73 -10.93 30.96
CA ALA A 162 24.99 -9.76 31.42
C ALA A 162 25.80 -8.47 31.22
N PHE A 163 25.11 -7.33 31.10
CA PHE A 163 25.72 -6.02 30.94
C PHE A 163 24.85 -4.90 31.50
N SER A 164 25.51 -3.85 32.02
CA SER A 164 24.89 -2.78 32.79
C SER A 164 24.20 -1.71 31.93
N LYS A 165 24.78 -1.35 30.77
CA LYS A 165 24.31 -0.39 29.73
C LYS A 165 25.13 -0.51 28.44
N GLY A 166 24.70 -1.37 27.51
CA GLY A 166 25.36 -1.54 26.21
C GLY A 166 24.94 -0.49 25.19
N SER A 167 25.85 -0.11 24.28
CA SER A 167 25.53 0.72 23.13
C SER A 167 26.00 0.06 21.83
N VAL A 168 25.14 0.07 20.82
CA VAL A 168 25.44 -0.49 19.49
C VAL A 168 25.19 0.58 18.45
N GLN A 169 26.19 0.85 17.63
CA GLN A 169 26.09 1.70 16.45
C GLN A 169 26.13 0.82 15.22
N VAL A 170 25.24 1.05 14.26
CA VAL A 170 25.20 0.33 12.99
C VAL A 170 25.22 1.35 11.87
N ASP A 171 26.26 1.31 11.04
CA ASP A 171 26.42 2.09 9.82
C ASP A 171 26.55 1.13 8.63
N ASP A 172 25.53 1.11 7.78
CA ASP A 172 25.44 0.17 6.67
C ASP A 172 25.03 0.90 5.39
N GLU A 173 26.01 1.14 4.53
CA GLU A 173 25.82 1.90 3.30
C GLU A 173 25.10 1.10 2.21
N VAL A 174 25.16 -0.24 2.25
CA VAL A 174 24.46 -1.11 1.30
C VAL A 174 22.96 -1.10 1.56
N LYS A 175 22.56 -1.17 2.84
CA LYS A 175 21.15 -1.15 3.24
C LYS A 175 20.63 0.25 3.60
N ARG A 176 21.50 1.27 3.58
CA ARG A 176 21.21 2.67 3.94
C ARG A 176 20.62 2.78 5.35
N VAL A 177 21.33 2.20 6.31
CA VAL A 177 20.92 2.11 7.72
C VAL A 177 21.96 2.78 8.59
N HIS A 178 21.53 3.75 9.39
CA HIS A 178 22.36 4.42 10.39
C HIS A 178 21.62 4.40 11.71
N LEU A 179 22.00 3.51 12.64
CA LEU A 179 21.29 3.30 13.90
C LEU A 179 22.23 3.47 15.09
N ALA A 180 21.67 4.02 16.16
CA ALA A 180 22.24 3.96 17.50
C ALA A 180 21.22 3.30 18.42
N ALA A 181 21.61 2.20 19.05
CA ALA A 181 20.81 1.46 20.00
C ALA A 181 21.46 1.45 21.38
N THR A 182 20.65 1.52 22.43
CA THR A 182 21.06 1.20 23.80
C THR A 182 20.41 -0.11 24.19
N ILE A 183 21.14 -0.96 24.90
CA ILE A 183 20.68 -2.29 25.31
C ILE A 183 21.00 -2.45 26.79
N ASP A 184 20.05 -2.97 27.56
CA ASP A 184 20.23 -3.29 28.98
C ASP A 184 19.77 -4.73 29.24
N THR A 185 20.39 -5.41 30.21
CA THR A 185 19.96 -6.75 30.62
C THR A 185 18.73 -6.65 31.55
N VAL A 186 17.69 -7.44 31.31
CA VAL A 186 16.52 -7.53 32.20
C VAL A 186 16.95 -8.17 33.53
N ASP A 187 16.43 -7.70 34.67
CA ASP A 187 16.87 -8.11 36.01
C ASP A 187 18.37 -7.86 36.29
N ASN A 188 18.88 -6.75 35.74
CA ASN A 188 20.27 -6.27 35.85
C ASN A 188 20.85 -6.39 37.28
N GLN A 189 20.04 -6.22 38.33
CA GLN A 189 20.51 -6.28 39.71
C GLN A 189 20.96 -7.66 40.20
N THR A 190 20.24 -8.74 39.91
CA THR A 190 20.56 -10.07 40.48
C THR A 190 21.82 -10.65 39.86
N LEU A 191 21.96 -10.56 38.54
CA LEU A 191 23.11 -11.09 37.80
C LEU A 191 24.38 -10.27 38.02
N TYR A 192 24.25 -8.94 38.04
CA TYR A 192 25.37 -8.05 38.32
C TYR A 192 25.87 -8.19 39.77
N THR A 193 24.95 -8.33 40.74
CA THR A 193 25.30 -8.55 42.15
C THR A 193 25.95 -9.93 42.35
N ALA A 194 25.46 -10.98 41.67
CA ALA A 194 26.09 -12.29 41.71
C ALA A 194 27.53 -12.25 41.17
N ALA A 195 27.78 -11.60 40.03
CA ALA A 195 29.14 -11.56 39.45
C ALA A 195 30.11 -10.67 40.23
N ASN A 196 29.64 -9.52 40.73
CA ASN A 196 30.52 -8.48 41.29
C ASN A 196 30.54 -8.45 42.82
N GLY A 197 29.59 -9.10 43.51
CA GLY A 197 29.49 -9.15 44.98
C GLY A 197 29.00 -7.86 45.64
N THR A 198 28.67 -6.83 44.85
CA THR A 198 28.18 -5.53 45.31
C THR A 198 26.98 -5.09 44.48
N ALA A 199 25.92 -4.61 45.15
CA ALA A 199 24.77 -4.00 44.50
C ALA A 199 25.17 -2.65 43.86
N ILE A 200 24.63 -2.31 42.69
CA ILE A 200 24.79 -0.98 42.11
C ILE A 200 24.12 0.04 43.05
N ARG A 201 24.91 0.87 43.74
CA ARG A 201 24.41 2.13 44.31
C ARG A 201 24.21 3.10 43.16
N GLY A 202 23.00 3.07 42.58
CA GLY A 202 22.52 4.17 41.78
C GLY A 202 22.06 5.29 42.71
N SER A 203 22.91 6.27 42.98
CA SER A 203 22.44 7.60 43.39
C SER A 203 21.78 8.26 42.18
N GLU A 204 20.53 7.90 41.92
CA GLU A 204 19.45 8.75 41.39
C GLU A 204 18.29 7.82 41.04
N GLN A 205 17.31 7.84 41.94
CA GLN A 205 15.97 7.36 41.67
C GLN A 205 15.44 8.11 40.45
N PRO A 206 14.90 7.44 39.41
CA PRO A 206 14.14 8.15 38.39
C PRO A 206 13.02 8.94 39.11
N PRO A 207 12.69 10.15 38.65
CA PRO A 207 11.63 10.93 39.26
C PRO A 207 10.35 10.08 39.29
N VAL A 208 9.79 9.94 40.49
CA VAL A 208 8.45 9.40 40.70
C VAL A 208 7.52 10.21 39.81
N VAL A 209 6.94 9.58 38.80
CA VAL A 209 5.85 10.17 38.02
C VAL A 209 4.69 10.39 38.99
N PRO A 210 4.24 11.64 39.22
CA PRO A 210 3.09 11.86 40.07
C PRO A 210 1.85 11.28 39.39
N THR A 211 1.16 10.40 40.10
CA THR A 211 -0.23 10.04 39.80
C THR A 211 -1.09 11.28 39.92
N ALA A 212 -1.29 11.98 38.80
CA ALA A 212 -2.27 13.05 38.70
C ALA A 212 -3.66 12.45 38.45
N SER A 213 -4.44 12.43 39.52
CA SER A 213 -5.90 12.40 39.45
C SER A 213 -6.41 13.73 38.86
N GLY A 214 -7.23 13.64 37.81
CA GLY A 214 -8.25 14.66 37.48
C GLY A 214 -7.97 15.58 36.29
N ALA A 215 -8.90 15.51 35.32
CA ALA A 215 -9.39 16.54 34.39
C ALA A 215 -9.14 16.29 32.88
N ALA A 216 -10.27 16.04 32.22
CA ALA A 216 -10.56 15.79 30.81
C ALA A 216 -9.78 16.59 29.75
N ALA A 217 -9.29 15.86 28.74
CA ALA A 217 -9.25 16.30 27.35
C ALA A 217 -9.46 15.08 26.43
N SER A 218 -10.48 15.15 25.58
CA SER A 218 -10.95 14.10 24.69
C SER A 218 -10.14 14.05 23.38
N GLY A 219 -9.59 12.88 23.03
CA GLY A 219 -9.20 12.55 21.64
C GLY A 219 -7.88 11.78 21.51
N ALA A 220 -7.99 10.53 21.04
CA ALA A 220 -6.91 9.58 20.69
C ALA A 220 -6.22 8.85 21.86
N THR A 221 -6.82 7.74 22.28
CA THR A 221 -6.20 6.73 23.15
C THR A 221 -5.05 6.02 22.42
N ALA A 222 -3.81 6.28 22.84
CA ALA A 222 -2.68 5.41 22.55
C ALA A 222 -2.95 4.04 23.21
N LYS A 223 -3.28 3.04 22.40
CA LYS A 223 -3.52 1.66 22.87
C LYS A 223 -2.21 1.05 23.35
N ALA A 224 -2.25 0.39 24.50
CA ALA A 224 -1.09 -0.26 25.12
C ALA A 224 -0.41 -1.29 24.16
N PRO A 225 0.92 -1.43 24.22
CA PRO A 225 1.67 -2.37 23.38
C PRO A 225 1.19 -3.82 23.56
N LEU A 226 1.35 -4.67 22.53
CA LEU A 226 0.93 -6.08 22.58
C LEU A 226 1.57 -6.78 23.80
N ALA A 227 0.74 -7.28 24.71
CA ALA A 227 1.18 -7.94 25.94
C ALA A 227 2.01 -9.18 25.65
N ALA A 228 3.10 -9.37 26.39
CA ALA A 228 4.03 -10.50 26.25
C ALA A 228 3.42 -11.85 26.63
N ASP A 229 3.96 -12.93 26.08
CA ASP A 229 3.69 -14.29 26.56
C ASP A 229 4.37 -14.50 27.94
N PRO A 230 3.63 -14.81 29.02
CA PRO A 230 4.20 -15.02 30.35
C PRO A 230 5.21 -16.16 30.44
N GLN A 231 5.23 -17.09 29.47
CA GLN A 231 6.12 -18.25 29.48
C GLN A 231 7.49 -18.01 28.81
N GLN A 232 7.73 -16.82 28.24
CA GLN A 232 8.98 -16.53 27.53
C GLN A 232 9.73 -15.37 28.19
N PRO A 233 10.74 -15.64 29.05
CA PRO A 233 11.50 -14.58 29.69
C PRO A 233 12.34 -13.83 28.64
N TYR A 234 12.12 -12.52 28.55
CA TYR A 234 13.03 -11.61 27.87
C TYR A 234 14.30 -11.47 28.70
N GLY A 235 15.45 -11.42 28.04
CA GLY A 235 16.74 -11.21 28.71
C GLY A 235 17.31 -9.82 28.51
N ILE A 236 16.83 -9.06 27.52
CA ILE A 236 17.31 -7.70 27.25
C ILE A 236 16.17 -6.73 26.95
N THR A 237 16.35 -5.47 27.32
CA THR A 237 15.57 -4.33 26.84
C THR A 237 16.43 -3.50 25.91
N TRP A 238 15.83 -2.86 24.92
CA TRP A 238 16.58 -2.02 23.98
C TRP A 238 15.79 -0.80 23.56
N THR A 239 16.51 0.27 23.22
CA THR A 239 15.99 1.44 22.53
C THR A 239 16.81 1.69 21.27
N VAL A 240 16.20 2.25 20.24
CA VAL A 240 16.88 2.54 18.97
C VAL A 240 16.45 3.91 18.44
N LYS A 241 17.39 4.61 17.81
CA LYS A 241 17.16 5.83 17.03
C LYS A 241 18.08 5.87 15.82
N GLY A 242 17.68 6.57 14.76
CA GLY A 242 18.53 6.77 13.59
C GLY A 242 17.75 6.98 12.30
N THR A 243 18.28 6.46 11.20
CA THR A 243 17.64 6.49 9.89
C THR A 243 17.70 5.13 9.17
N TYR A 244 16.66 4.84 8.41
CA TYR A 244 16.55 3.69 7.52
C TYR A 244 16.01 4.17 6.17
N ASN A 245 16.75 3.99 5.08
CA ASN A 245 16.39 4.52 3.76
C ASN A 245 16.03 6.02 3.79
N ASN A 246 16.79 6.82 4.54
CA ASN A 246 16.57 8.25 4.83
C ASN A 246 15.32 8.58 5.68
N ALA A 247 14.49 7.61 6.04
CA ALA A 247 13.38 7.82 6.97
C ALA A 247 13.88 7.74 8.41
N ALA A 248 13.45 8.68 9.27
CA ALA A 248 13.75 8.63 10.69
C ALA A 248 13.13 7.37 11.32
N ILE A 249 13.92 6.67 12.13
CA ILE A 249 13.50 5.50 12.88
C ILE A 249 13.76 5.73 14.36
N HIS A 250 12.78 5.38 15.18
CA HIS A 250 12.92 5.35 16.63
C HIS A 250 12.01 4.27 17.22
N GLY A 251 12.40 3.69 18.34
CA GLY A 251 11.59 2.67 18.98
C GLY A 251 12.25 2.06 20.20
N SER A 252 11.55 1.11 20.79
CA SER A 252 12.03 0.34 21.93
C SER A 252 11.42 -1.05 21.95
N GLY A 253 11.99 -1.94 22.75
CA GLY A 253 11.48 -3.29 22.84
C GLY A 253 12.23 -4.15 23.82
N LYS A 254 11.93 -5.45 23.74
CA LYS A 254 12.54 -6.50 24.54
C LYS A 254 12.92 -7.66 23.65
N ALA A 255 13.95 -8.41 24.03
CA ALA A 255 14.34 -9.60 23.31
C ALA A 255 14.91 -10.66 24.24
N GLY A 256 15.14 -11.87 23.73
CA GLY A 256 15.82 -12.94 24.45
C GLY A 256 17.23 -12.53 24.91
N GLY A 257 17.76 -13.22 25.92
CA GLY A 257 19.15 -13.01 26.37
C GLY A 257 20.16 -13.31 25.24
N VAL A 258 21.31 -12.64 25.27
CA VAL A 258 22.31 -12.66 24.19
C VAL A 258 22.76 -14.07 23.80
N LEU A 259 22.99 -14.96 24.78
CA LEU A 259 23.43 -16.34 24.49
C LEU A 259 22.40 -17.17 23.73
N ARG A 260 21.11 -16.85 23.85
CA ARG A 260 20.05 -17.53 23.09
C ARG A 260 20.13 -17.26 21.60
N LEU A 261 20.91 -16.26 21.15
CA LEU A 261 21.16 -16.03 19.72
C LEU A 261 21.91 -17.18 19.05
N GLN A 262 22.68 -17.96 19.83
CA GLN A 262 23.47 -19.10 19.34
C GLN A 262 22.70 -20.42 19.37
N ASP A 263 21.57 -20.48 20.07
CA ASP A 263 20.76 -21.69 20.17
C ASP A 263 19.84 -21.80 18.95
N ALA A 264 20.16 -22.73 18.05
CA ALA A 264 19.39 -22.96 16.83
C ALA A 264 18.03 -23.63 17.07
N HIS A 265 17.79 -24.22 18.26
CA HIS A 265 16.62 -25.04 18.56
C HIS A 265 15.61 -24.35 19.47
N ARG A 266 16.00 -23.30 20.20
CA ARG A 266 15.09 -22.55 21.08
C ARG A 266 14.52 -21.31 20.37
N PRO A 267 13.20 -21.10 20.41
CA PRO A 267 12.60 -19.85 19.95
C PRO A 267 13.19 -18.66 20.71
N TYR A 268 13.57 -17.62 19.98
CA TYR A 268 14.12 -16.38 20.52
C TYR A 268 13.00 -15.34 20.64
N PRO A 269 12.58 -14.96 21.86
CA PRO A 269 11.47 -14.01 22.04
C PRO A 269 11.87 -12.61 21.57
N LEU A 270 10.93 -11.91 20.93
CA LEU A 270 11.10 -10.55 20.44
C LEU A 270 9.81 -9.75 20.66
N GLN A 271 9.97 -8.55 21.21
CA GLN A 271 8.92 -7.53 21.30
C GLN A 271 9.51 -6.21 20.81
N ALA A 272 8.77 -5.46 20.02
CA ALA A 272 9.20 -4.17 19.50
C ALA A 272 8.01 -3.22 19.28
N ASP A 273 8.20 -1.95 19.60
CA ASP A 273 7.37 -0.82 19.15
C ASP A 273 8.29 0.17 18.45
N VAL A 274 8.16 0.26 17.14
CA VAL A 274 9.07 1.02 16.27
C VAL A 274 8.26 1.90 15.33
N THR A 275 8.67 3.15 15.19
CA THR A 275 8.14 4.07 14.18
C THR A 275 9.21 4.33 13.14
N VAL A 276 8.87 4.16 11.86
CA VAL A 276 9.72 4.48 10.71
C VAL A 276 8.96 5.45 9.81
N GLY A 277 9.43 6.70 9.74
CA GLY A 277 8.71 7.78 9.06
C GLY A 277 7.30 7.98 9.64
N LYS A 278 6.26 7.77 8.82
CA LYS A 278 4.84 7.86 9.21
C LYS A 278 4.21 6.49 9.53
N THR A 279 5.00 5.43 9.64
CA THR A 279 4.55 4.05 9.86
C THR A 279 4.94 3.58 11.25
N ARG A 280 3.99 3.07 12.03
CA ARG A 280 4.23 2.41 13.32
C ARG A 280 4.07 0.90 13.19
N ILE A 281 4.99 0.18 13.82
CA ILE A 281 5.10 -1.27 13.82
C ILE A 281 5.20 -1.70 15.27
N ASP A 282 4.16 -2.35 15.78
CA ASP A 282 4.17 -3.04 17.08
C ASP A 282 4.14 -4.55 16.81
N LEU A 283 5.09 -5.28 17.37
CA LEU A 283 5.21 -6.71 17.20
C LEU A 283 5.60 -7.43 18.49
N ALA A 284 5.13 -8.66 18.62
CA ALA A 284 5.50 -9.56 19.71
C ALA A 284 5.42 -11.03 19.25
N GLY A 285 6.48 -11.80 19.46
CA GLY A 285 6.51 -13.21 19.09
C GLY A 285 7.91 -13.80 19.19
N THR A 286 8.24 -14.73 18.28
CA THR A 286 9.50 -15.47 18.31
C THR A 286 10.20 -15.56 16.97
N LEU A 287 11.52 -15.70 17.03
CA LEU A 287 12.40 -16.01 15.90
C LEU A 287 12.99 -17.42 16.09
N THR A 288 13.11 -18.19 15.02
CA THR A 288 13.76 -19.51 15.03
C THR A 288 15.14 -19.41 14.41
N ASN A 289 16.16 -19.84 15.15
CA ASN A 289 17.57 -19.79 14.76
C ASN A 289 17.97 -18.37 14.28
N PRO A 290 18.02 -17.37 15.18
CA PRO A 290 18.22 -15.97 14.80
C PRO A 290 19.56 -15.69 14.11
N ALA A 291 20.60 -16.50 14.36
CA ALA A 291 21.90 -16.38 13.68
C ALA A 291 21.82 -16.59 12.16
N SER A 292 20.89 -17.44 11.69
CA SER A 292 20.66 -17.70 10.26
C SER A 292 19.21 -17.45 9.84
N LEU A 293 18.46 -16.74 10.68
CA LEU A 293 17.01 -16.53 10.70
C LEU A 293 16.24 -17.45 9.74
N THR A 294 15.72 -18.57 10.27
CA THR A 294 15.07 -19.60 9.45
C THR A 294 13.55 -19.48 9.44
N ALA A 295 12.96 -19.01 10.55
CA ALA A 295 11.54 -18.78 10.66
C ALA A 295 11.22 -17.69 11.68
N LEU A 296 10.01 -17.14 11.59
CA LEU A 296 9.45 -16.22 12.57
C LEU A 296 7.95 -16.42 12.71
N ASP A 297 7.46 -16.11 13.89
CA ASP A 297 6.05 -16.15 14.25
C ASP A 297 5.75 -14.97 15.16
N LEU A 298 5.10 -13.95 14.58
CA LEU A 298 4.91 -12.65 15.21
C LEU A 298 3.42 -12.29 15.20
N ARG A 299 2.90 -11.83 16.35
CA ARG A 299 1.72 -10.97 16.33
C ARG A 299 2.18 -9.59 15.88
N LEU A 300 1.51 -9.04 14.89
CA LEU A 300 1.91 -7.81 14.22
C LEU A 300 0.74 -6.84 14.22
N HIS A 301 1.00 -5.60 14.60
CA HIS A 301 0.13 -4.45 14.45
C HIS A 301 0.86 -3.39 13.60
N LEU A 302 0.31 -3.12 12.42
CA LEU A 302 0.83 -2.10 11.49
C LEU A 302 -0.16 -0.95 11.38
N SER A 303 0.33 0.28 11.45
CA SER A 303 -0.48 1.47 11.14
C SER A 303 0.34 2.56 10.46
N GLY A 304 -0.35 3.40 9.67
CA GLY A 304 0.30 4.49 8.94
C GLY A 304 -0.67 5.30 8.08
N ALA A 305 -0.15 6.33 7.43
CA ALA A 305 -0.96 7.26 6.63
C ALA A 305 -1.43 6.68 5.28
N SER A 306 -0.67 5.76 4.68
CA SER A 306 -0.98 5.08 3.40
C SER A 306 -0.21 3.77 3.32
N MET A 307 -0.81 2.70 2.80
CA MET A 307 -0.14 1.40 2.60
C MET A 307 1.03 1.48 1.61
N ALA A 308 1.00 2.43 0.66
CA ALA A 308 2.10 2.68 -0.27
C ALA A 308 3.44 2.99 0.43
N HIS A 309 3.40 3.52 1.67
CA HIS A 309 4.58 3.81 2.48
C HIS A 309 5.25 2.57 3.08
N LEU A 310 4.65 1.38 2.91
CA LEU A 310 5.27 0.12 3.31
C LEU A 310 6.31 -0.36 2.28
N TYR A 311 6.27 0.13 1.03
CA TYR A 311 7.21 -0.30 -0.01
C TYR A 311 8.68 -0.04 0.35
N PRO A 312 9.10 1.16 0.83
CA PRO A 312 10.49 1.39 1.23
C PRO A 312 10.97 0.53 2.42
N LEU A 313 10.03 -0.03 3.20
CA LEU A 313 10.31 -0.84 4.39
C LEU A 313 10.33 -2.35 4.08
N THR A 314 9.42 -2.80 3.22
CA THR A 314 9.13 -4.23 3.02
C THR A 314 9.44 -4.72 1.61
N GLY A 315 9.59 -3.79 0.64
CA GLY A 315 9.68 -4.10 -0.78
C GLY A 315 8.35 -4.52 -1.43
N VAL A 316 7.25 -4.59 -0.67
CA VAL A 316 5.92 -4.96 -1.19
C VAL A 316 5.25 -3.74 -1.81
N VAL A 317 4.83 -3.85 -3.07
CA VAL A 317 4.09 -2.78 -3.76
C VAL A 317 2.63 -2.87 -3.35
N LEU A 318 2.14 -1.84 -2.67
CA LEU A 318 0.75 -1.68 -2.25
C LEU A 318 0.19 -0.35 -2.79
N PRO A 319 -1.13 -0.26 -3.05
CA PRO A 319 -1.72 0.95 -3.59
C PRO A 319 -1.72 2.09 -2.56
N ASP A 320 -1.97 3.30 -3.05
CA ASP A 320 -2.30 4.43 -2.20
C ASP A 320 -3.64 4.21 -1.50
N THR A 321 -3.67 4.45 -0.19
CA THR A 321 -4.86 4.26 0.65
C THR A 321 -5.05 5.45 1.59
N PRO A 322 -6.26 5.63 2.16
CA PRO A 322 -6.42 6.37 3.41
C PRO A 322 -5.58 5.76 4.56
N PRO A 323 -5.52 6.42 5.73
CA PRO A 323 -4.84 5.88 6.90
C PRO A 323 -5.33 4.47 7.25
N PHE A 324 -4.39 3.59 7.58
CA PHE A 324 -4.69 2.18 7.85
C PHE A 324 -4.19 1.76 9.23
N ASP A 325 -4.84 0.73 9.77
CA ASP A 325 -4.50 0.08 11.04
C ASP A 325 -4.89 -1.40 10.94
N THR A 326 -3.92 -2.31 10.96
CA THR A 326 -4.17 -3.75 10.81
C THR A 326 -3.47 -4.56 11.90
N ARG A 327 -4.08 -5.66 12.33
CA ARG A 327 -3.54 -6.60 13.31
C ARG A 327 -3.73 -8.03 12.83
N GLY A 328 -2.72 -8.86 13.00
CA GLY A 328 -2.78 -10.27 12.64
C GLY A 328 -1.54 -11.04 13.06
N ARG A 329 -1.39 -12.25 12.54
CA ARG A 329 -0.22 -13.10 12.79
C ARG A 329 0.64 -13.17 11.52
N LEU A 330 1.89 -12.75 11.60
CA LEU A 330 2.88 -12.87 10.54
C LEU A 330 3.75 -14.10 10.80
N ILE A 331 3.69 -15.06 9.89
CA ILE A 331 4.53 -16.26 9.89
C ILE A 331 5.49 -16.14 8.71
N GLY A 332 6.79 -16.26 8.96
CA GLY A 332 7.82 -16.22 7.91
C GLY A 332 8.61 -17.51 7.89
N GLU A 333 8.82 -18.06 6.70
CA GLU A 333 9.83 -19.09 6.42
C GLU A 333 10.91 -18.48 5.54
N LEU A 334 12.13 -18.40 6.05
CA LEU A 334 13.24 -17.76 5.36
C LEU A 334 14.23 -18.82 4.91
N ARG A 335 14.44 -18.93 3.60
CA ARG A 335 15.40 -19.87 3.01
C ARG A 335 16.22 -19.15 1.96
N ARG A 336 17.48 -19.57 1.79
CA ARG A 336 18.36 -19.02 0.75
C ARG A 336 17.80 -19.14 -0.67
N GLN A 337 16.97 -20.16 -0.92
CA GLN A 337 16.37 -20.43 -2.23
C GLN A 337 14.94 -19.91 -2.38
N GLY A 338 14.43 -19.16 -1.41
CA GLY A 338 13.11 -18.55 -1.46
C GLY A 338 12.53 -18.40 -0.07
N SER A 339 11.96 -17.24 0.21
CA SER A 339 11.33 -16.94 1.50
C SER A 339 9.84 -16.72 1.29
N SER A 340 9.02 -17.19 2.24
CA SER A 340 7.58 -17.00 2.23
C SER A 340 7.14 -16.30 3.51
N TRP A 341 6.21 -15.36 3.38
CA TRP A 341 5.67 -14.57 4.47
C TRP A 341 4.16 -14.61 4.41
N ARG A 342 3.51 -15.09 5.46
CA ARG A 342 2.06 -15.23 5.52
C ARG A 342 1.50 -14.36 6.65
N TYR A 343 0.70 -13.37 6.30
CA TYR A 343 -0.05 -12.55 7.25
C TYR A 343 -1.46 -13.11 7.37
N GLU A 344 -1.67 -13.96 8.37
CA GLU A 344 -2.85 -14.79 8.55
C GLU A 344 -3.95 -14.10 9.34
N LYS A 345 -5.19 -14.26 8.84
CA LYS A 345 -6.44 -13.87 9.49
C LYS A 345 -6.35 -12.47 10.11
N PHE A 346 -5.72 -11.55 9.40
CA PHE A 346 -5.57 -10.20 9.89
C PHE A 346 -6.92 -9.50 9.82
N THR A 347 -7.08 -8.51 10.69
CA THR A 347 -8.25 -7.64 10.77
C THR A 347 -7.76 -6.20 10.89
N GLY A 348 -8.56 -5.23 10.47
CA GLY A 348 -8.11 -3.86 10.47
C GLY A 348 -9.10 -2.91 9.84
N ARG A 349 -8.63 -1.68 9.67
CA ARG A 349 -9.37 -0.62 8.98
C ARG A 349 -8.47 0.09 7.99
N VAL A 350 -9.09 0.56 6.91
CA VAL A 350 -8.51 1.45 5.92
C VAL A 350 -9.48 2.59 5.73
N GLY A 351 -9.12 3.78 6.22
CA GLY A 351 -10.07 4.89 6.34
C GLY A 351 -11.18 4.55 7.33
N GLY A 352 -12.43 4.59 6.86
CA GLY A 352 -13.59 4.15 7.63
C GLY A 352 -14.07 2.73 7.31
N SER A 353 -13.46 2.05 6.35
CA SER A 353 -13.79 0.67 5.94
C SER A 353 -13.06 -0.35 6.81
N ASP A 354 -13.69 -1.49 7.11
CA ASP A 354 -12.97 -2.65 7.64
C ASP A 354 -12.25 -3.41 6.53
N LEU A 355 -11.16 -4.07 6.89
CA LEU A 355 -10.41 -4.94 6.00
C LEU A 355 -9.84 -6.11 6.78
N GLY A 356 -10.07 -7.32 6.29
CA GLY A 356 -9.46 -8.52 6.84
C GLY A 356 -9.13 -9.53 5.76
N GLY A 357 -8.36 -10.56 6.12
CA GLY A 357 -8.02 -11.61 5.16
C GLY A 357 -6.73 -12.34 5.49
N THR A 358 -6.18 -13.01 4.48
CA THR A 358 -4.88 -13.66 4.56
C THR A 358 -4.09 -13.38 3.29
N LEU A 359 -2.88 -12.86 3.44
CA LEU A 359 -1.96 -12.58 2.34
C LEU A 359 -0.68 -13.39 2.51
N THR A 360 -0.13 -13.86 1.39
CA THR A 360 1.14 -14.56 1.30
C THR A 360 2.04 -13.83 0.32
N PHE A 361 3.24 -13.44 0.78
CA PHE A 361 4.29 -12.85 -0.03
C PHE A 361 5.43 -13.84 -0.18
N ALA A 362 5.65 -14.31 -1.41
CA ALA A 362 6.70 -15.27 -1.75
C ALA A 362 7.82 -14.58 -2.52
N MET A 363 9.03 -14.59 -1.96
CA MET A 363 10.25 -14.14 -2.62
C MET A 363 10.83 -15.27 -3.45
N ARG A 364 11.04 -15.02 -4.75
CA ARG A 364 11.63 -15.97 -5.70
C ARG A 364 13.01 -15.46 -6.13
N PRO A 365 14.12 -16.13 -5.74
CA PRO A 365 15.47 -15.59 -5.96
C PRO A 365 16.06 -15.91 -7.34
N ALA A 366 15.36 -16.65 -8.21
CA ALA A 366 15.86 -16.96 -9.53
C ALA A 366 15.90 -15.70 -10.42
N PRO A 367 16.98 -15.47 -11.19
CA PRO A 367 17.07 -14.33 -12.10
C PRO A 367 15.85 -14.25 -13.03
N GLY A 368 15.23 -13.07 -13.11
CA GLY A 368 14.04 -12.84 -13.92
C GLY A 368 12.71 -13.25 -13.25
N GLN A 369 12.72 -13.85 -12.05
CA GLN A 369 11.49 -14.10 -11.30
C GLN A 369 11.19 -12.95 -10.33
N ARG A 370 9.95 -12.44 -10.39
CA ARG A 370 9.47 -11.41 -9.46
C ARG A 370 8.95 -12.03 -8.18
N PRO A 371 9.00 -11.35 -7.03
CA PRO A 371 8.21 -11.77 -5.88
C PRO A 371 6.71 -11.85 -6.24
N GLN A 372 5.96 -12.68 -5.52
CA GLN A 372 4.54 -12.88 -5.74
C GLN A 372 3.74 -12.56 -4.47
N LEU A 373 2.73 -11.70 -4.57
CA LEU A 373 1.73 -11.47 -3.53
C LEU A 373 0.45 -12.24 -3.87
N SER A 374 -0.07 -13.05 -2.96
CA SER A 374 -1.30 -13.81 -3.20
C SER A 374 -2.20 -13.85 -1.97
N GLY A 375 -3.51 -14.00 -2.17
CA GLY A 375 -4.43 -14.23 -1.06
C GLY A 375 -5.84 -13.71 -1.28
N GLU A 376 -6.58 -13.63 -0.19
CA GLU A 376 -7.98 -13.22 -0.19
C GLU A 376 -8.22 -12.17 0.88
N LEU A 377 -8.95 -11.12 0.49
CA LEU A 377 -9.28 -9.95 1.28
C LEU A 377 -10.79 -9.74 1.28
N VAL A 378 -11.34 -9.44 2.45
CA VAL A 378 -12.76 -9.18 2.65
C VAL A 378 -12.94 -7.88 3.44
N SER A 379 -13.93 -7.09 3.04
CA SER A 379 -14.46 -5.95 3.76
C SER A 379 -15.96 -6.18 3.94
N HIS A 380 -16.42 -6.29 5.18
CA HIS A 380 -17.84 -6.44 5.48
C HIS A 380 -18.60 -5.12 5.25
N GLN A 381 -17.94 -4.00 5.50
CA GLN A 381 -18.40 -2.64 5.29
C GLN A 381 -17.31 -1.80 4.60
N LEU A 382 -17.52 -1.59 3.31
CA LEU A 382 -16.62 -0.84 2.44
C LEU A 382 -17.20 0.54 2.14
N LEU A 383 -16.57 1.60 2.63
CA LEU A 383 -16.94 2.96 2.21
C LEU A 383 -16.38 3.23 0.81
N PHE A 384 -17.23 3.63 -0.12
CA PHE A 384 -16.80 3.96 -1.49
C PHE A 384 -15.74 5.08 -1.50
N ALA A 385 -15.79 6.00 -0.54
CA ALA A 385 -14.80 7.07 -0.39
C ALA A 385 -13.39 6.55 -0.09
N ASP A 386 -13.25 5.36 0.52
CA ASP A 386 -11.94 4.78 0.85
C ASP A 386 -11.30 4.08 -0.37
N LEU A 387 -12.08 3.77 -1.41
CA LEU A 387 -11.58 3.32 -2.71
C LEU A 387 -11.11 4.49 -3.59
N ALA A 388 -11.51 5.72 -3.26
CA ALA A 388 -11.27 6.88 -4.10
C ALA A 388 -9.77 7.16 -4.36
N PRO A 389 -8.83 7.04 -3.40
CA PRO A 389 -7.41 7.21 -3.65
C PRO A 389 -6.84 6.26 -4.71
N ILE A 390 -7.38 5.04 -4.81
CA ILE A 390 -6.90 4.02 -5.77
C ILE A 390 -7.12 4.48 -7.22
N ILE A 391 -8.17 5.27 -7.46
CA ILE A 391 -8.53 5.81 -8.77
C ILE A 391 -8.30 7.31 -8.89
N GLY A 392 -7.64 7.94 -7.91
CA GLY A 392 -7.35 9.37 -7.89
C GLY A 392 -8.55 10.29 -7.67
N ALA A 393 -9.67 9.74 -7.19
CA ALA A 393 -10.95 10.45 -6.99
C ALA A 393 -11.08 11.06 -5.58
N ASP A 394 -10.03 11.00 -4.74
CA ASP A 394 -10.07 11.58 -3.40
C ASP A 394 -9.91 13.11 -3.41
N SER A 395 -10.26 13.74 -2.29
CA SER A 395 -10.21 15.20 -2.17
C SER A 395 -8.79 15.74 -2.20
N ASN A 396 -8.59 16.99 -2.64
CA ASN A 396 -7.26 17.62 -2.65
C ASN A 396 -6.60 17.63 -1.24
N ALA A 397 -7.39 17.74 -0.17
CA ALA A 397 -6.88 17.62 1.21
C ALA A 397 -6.41 16.20 1.56
N SER A 398 -7.05 15.16 0.98
CA SER A 398 -6.60 13.78 1.10
C SER A 398 -5.29 13.55 0.34
N LYS A 399 -5.18 14.06 -0.89
CA LYS A 399 -3.97 14.01 -1.71
C LYS A 399 -2.76 14.64 -1.01
N GLN A 400 -2.95 15.83 -0.41
CA GLN A 400 -1.91 16.48 0.39
C GLN A 400 -1.42 15.62 1.57
N ARG A 401 -2.31 14.90 2.28
CA ARG A 401 -1.91 14.00 3.38
C ARG A 401 -1.10 12.80 2.91
N ARG A 402 -1.31 12.37 1.66
CA ARG A 402 -0.57 11.29 0.98
C ARG A 402 0.69 11.80 0.26
N ASP A 403 1.02 13.08 0.40
CA ASP A 403 2.15 13.73 -0.29
C ASP A 403 2.01 13.70 -1.84
N GLU A 404 0.77 13.74 -2.36
CA GLU A 404 0.46 13.75 -3.80
C GLU A 404 0.30 15.19 -4.34
N PRO A 405 1.13 15.63 -5.31
CA PRO A 405 1.12 17.01 -5.81
C PRO A 405 -0.02 17.32 -6.81
N VAL A 406 -0.61 16.32 -7.47
CA VAL A 406 -1.61 16.55 -8.52
C VAL A 406 -2.98 16.90 -7.94
N CYS A 407 -3.43 18.15 -8.12
CA CYS A 407 -4.75 18.60 -7.70
C CYS A 407 -5.83 18.33 -8.77
N GLN A 408 -7.04 17.98 -8.33
CA GLN A 408 -8.20 17.84 -9.21
C GLN A 408 -8.70 19.23 -9.66
N PRO A 409 -8.82 19.50 -10.98
CA PRO A 409 -9.38 20.74 -11.50
C PRO A 409 -10.85 20.94 -11.09
N ALA A 410 -11.23 22.19 -10.84
CA ALA A 410 -12.57 22.51 -10.33
C ALA A 410 -13.69 22.25 -11.36
N ASP A 411 -13.37 22.29 -12.65
CA ASP A 411 -14.27 22.11 -13.79
C ASP A 411 -14.38 20.64 -14.25
N LYS A 412 -13.57 19.74 -13.70
CA LYS A 412 -13.52 18.32 -14.06
C LYS A 412 -14.09 17.40 -12.99
N VAL A 413 -14.88 16.43 -13.43
CA VAL A 413 -15.43 15.31 -12.66
C VAL A 413 -14.52 14.08 -12.76
N LEU A 414 -13.88 13.84 -13.91
CA LEU A 414 -13.02 12.67 -14.09
C LEU A 414 -11.67 12.88 -13.39
N PRO A 415 -11.19 11.90 -12.60
CA PRO A 415 -9.90 11.98 -11.91
C PRO A 415 -8.72 12.18 -12.85
N VAL A 416 -7.89 13.21 -12.57
CA VAL A 416 -6.67 13.51 -13.35
C VAL A 416 -5.38 12.96 -12.75
N GLU A 417 -5.41 12.51 -11.49
CA GLU A 417 -4.25 11.93 -10.82
C GLU A 417 -3.77 10.67 -11.54
N PRO A 418 -2.46 10.58 -11.87
CA PRO A 418 -1.93 9.45 -12.60
C PRO A 418 -1.75 8.22 -11.71
N PHE A 419 -2.06 7.04 -12.24
CA PHE A 419 -1.69 5.76 -11.66
C PHE A 419 -0.16 5.64 -11.59
N ARG A 420 0.34 5.21 -10.43
CA ARG A 420 1.77 4.94 -10.21
C ARG A 420 2.14 3.57 -10.76
N THR A 421 2.50 3.53 -12.04
CA THR A 421 2.84 2.28 -12.75
C THR A 421 4.33 1.92 -12.70
N ASP A 422 5.20 2.80 -12.20
CA ASP A 422 6.66 2.66 -12.17
C ASP A 422 7.13 1.39 -11.44
N ARG A 423 6.33 0.89 -10.49
CA ARG A 423 6.64 -0.29 -9.66
C ARG A 423 5.86 -1.54 -10.04
N TRP A 424 5.02 -1.49 -11.08
CA TRP A 424 4.23 -2.65 -11.49
C TRP A 424 5.08 -3.80 -12.00
N ASN A 425 6.31 -3.53 -12.43
CA ASN A 425 7.27 -4.54 -12.83
C ASN A 425 8.11 -5.12 -11.68
N ALA A 426 7.91 -4.65 -10.43
CA ALA A 426 8.68 -5.09 -9.27
C ALA A 426 8.10 -6.34 -8.59
N ILE A 427 6.83 -6.67 -8.86
CA ILE A 427 6.09 -7.74 -8.18
C ILE A 427 4.99 -8.29 -9.10
N ASP A 428 4.67 -9.58 -8.95
CA ASP A 428 3.44 -10.18 -9.47
C ASP A 428 2.39 -10.32 -8.34
N ALA A 429 1.10 -10.23 -8.64
CA ALA A 429 0.03 -10.34 -7.65
C ALA A 429 -1.13 -11.22 -8.14
N ASP A 430 -1.73 -11.99 -7.24
CA ASP A 430 -2.96 -12.77 -7.45
C ASP A 430 -3.83 -12.68 -6.18
N VAL A 431 -4.68 -11.66 -6.11
CA VAL A 431 -5.45 -11.32 -4.91
C VAL A 431 -6.94 -11.25 -5.24
N LYS A 432 -7.77 -11.94 -4.47
CA LYS A 432 -9.23 -11.76 -4.54
C LYS A 432 -9.67 -10.76 -3.49
N PHE A 433 -10.55 -9.84 -3.87
CA PHE A 433 -11.14 -8.87 -2.96
C PHE A 433 -12.66 -8.91 -3.03
N THR A 434 -13.31 -8.96 -1.87
CA THR A 434 -14.77 -8.92 -1.71
C THR A 434 -15.15 -7.79 -0.76
N GLY A 435 -15.94 -6.84 -1.23
CA GLY A 435 -16.66 -5.87 -0.41
C GLY A 435 -18.13 -6.28 -0.32
N GLU A 436 -18.57 -6.80 0.82
CA GLU A 436 -19.91 -7.38 0.98
C GLU A 436 -21.01 -6.32 1.03
N ARG A 437 -20.71 -5.17 1.66
CA ARG A 437 -21.60 -4.02 1.72
C ARG A 437 -20.85 -2.75 1.42
N ILE A 438 -21.21 -2.09 0.33
CA ILE A 438 -20.70 -0.76 0.00
C ILE A 438 -21.60 0.30 0.62
N VAL A 439 -20.98 1.20 1.39
CA VAL A 439 -21.65 2.38 1.93
C VAL A 439 -21.13 3.60 1.17
N ARG A 440 -22.05 4.32 0.53
CA ARG A 440 -21.76 5.56 -0.20
C ARG A 440 -22.59 6.69 0.40
N THR A 441 -21.98 7.85 0.58
CA THR A 441 -22.63 9.03 1.16
C THR A 441 -23.54 9.78 0.18
N THR A 442 -23.52 9.46 -1.12
CA THR A 442 -24.42 10.06 -2.14
C THR A 442 -24.85 9.11 -3.29
N ASP A 443 -26.13 9.26 -3.64
CA ASP A 443 -26.88 9.23 -4.92
C ASP A 443 -26.78 8.09 -5.92
N LEU A 444 -25.81 7.18 -5.84
CA LEU A 444 -25.82 5.94 -6.64
C LEU A 444 -25.70 4.73 -5.69
N PRO A 445 -26.75 3.91 -5.56
CA PRO A 445 -26.70 2.73 -4.70
C PRO A 445 -25.80 1.69 -5.35
N ILE A 446 -24.57 1.62 -4.86
CA ILE A 446 -23.64 0.51 -5.08
C ILE A 446 -23.73 -0.36 -3.82
N ASP A 447 -23.97 -1.65 -3.98
CA ASP A 447 -24.29 -2.54 -2.85
C ASP A 447 -23.15 -3.49 -2.46
N HIS A 448 -22.43 -4.07 -3.42
CA HIS A 448 -21.32 -5.01 -3.22
C HIS A 448 -20.30 -4.90 -4.35
N LEU A 449 -19.10 -5.42 -4.09
CA LEU A 449 -17.98 -5.48 -5.02
C LEU A 449 -17.29 -6.82 -4.92
N VAL A 450 -17.00 -7.45 -6.06
CA VAL A 450 -16.13 -8.63 -6.13
C VAL A 450 -15.11 -8.43 -7.23
N THR A 451 -13.83 -8.64 -6.93
CA THR A 451 -12.79 -8.56 -7.95
C THR A 451 -11.66 -9.57 -7.77
N HIS A 452 -11.12 -10.05 -8.89
CA HIS A 452 -9.86 -10.80 -8.93
C HIS A 452 -8.76 -9.92 -9.53
N ILE A 453 -7.85 -9.47 -8.66
CA ILE A 453 -6.73 -8.62 -8.99
C ILE A 453 -5.55 -9.51 -9.39
N LYS A 454 -5.15 -9.43 -10.66
CA LYS A 454 -3.94 -10.11 -11.17
C LYS A 454 -2.96 -9.09 -11.72
N LEU A 455 -1.76 -9.05 -11.18
CA LEU A 455 -0.64 -8.29 -11.75
C LEU A 455 0.40 -9.30 -12.22
N GLN A 456 0.61 -9.40 -13.53
CA GLN A 456 1.60 -10.32 -14.09
C GLN A 456 2.44 -9.55 -15.10
N ASP A 457 3.76 -9.53 -14.90
CA ASP A 457 4.68 -8.83 -15.80
C ASP A 457 4.25 -7.36 -16.05
N ALA A 458 3.91 -6.62 -15.00
CA ALA A 458 3.41 -5.23 -15.10
C ALA A 458 2.08 -5.05 -15.88
N VAL A 459 1.32 -6.12 -16.15
CA VAL A 459 -0.05 -6.05 -16.68
C VAL A 459 -1.04 -6.31 -15.56
N LEU A 460 -1.82 -5.29 -15.20
CA LEU A 460 -2.88 -5.39 -14.19
C LEU A 460 -4.18 -5.82 -14.88
N THR A 461 -4.77 -6.91 -14.42
CA THR A 461 -6.06 -7.43 -14.88
C THR A 461 -7.02 -7.50 -13.69
N LEU A 462 -8.23 -6.98 -13.88
CA LEU A 462 -9.34 -7.08 -12.93
C LEU A 462 -10.45 -7.88 -13.63
N ASP A 463 -10.53 -9.18 -13.32
CA ASP A 463 -11.40 -10.12 -14.05
C ASP A 463 -12.04 -11.18 -13.12
N PRO A 464 -13.34 -11.03 -12.79
CA PRO A 464 -14.16 -9.85 -13.06
C PRO A 464 -13.83 -8.72 -12.08
N LEU A 465 -14.32 -7.52 -12.37
CA LEU A 465 -14.57 -6.42 -11.44
C LEU A 465 -16.09 -6.19 -11.46
N ASN A 466 -16.79 -6.81 -10.53
CA ASN A 466 -18.24 -6.80 -10.44
C ASN A 466 -18.71 -5.83 -9.37
N PHE A 467 -19.75 -5.07 -9.68
CA PHE A 467 -20.48 -4.24 -8.73
C PHE A 467 -21.97 -4.55 -8.86
N GLY A 468 -22.71 -4.60 -7.75
CA GLY A 468 -24.15 -4.38 -7.85
C GLY A 468 -24.45 -2.88 -7.79
N VAL A 469 -25.30 -2.42 -8.70
CA VAL A 469 -25.59 -1.00 -8.92
C VAL A 469 -27.08 -0.86 -9.24
N ALA A 470 -27.79 0.01 -8.51
CA ALA A 470 -29.21 0.31 -8.75
C ALA A 470 -30.10 -0.93 -8.89
N GLY A 471 -29.85 -1.95 -8.05
CA GLY A 471 -30.61 -3.19 -8.01
C GLY A 471 -30.33 -4.16 -9.17
N GLY A 472 -29.35 -3.85 -10.02
CA GLY A 472 -28.81 -4.71 -11.08
C GLY A 472 -27.32 -4.96 -10.89
N THR A 473 -26.64 -5.42 -11.95
CA THR A 473 -25.22 -5.82 -11.90
C THR A 473 -24.40 -5.18 -13.00
N LEU A 474 -23.24 -4.61 -12.63
CA LEU A 474 -22.19 -4.16 -13.53
C LEU A 474 -21.06 -5.17 -13.52
N THR A 475 -20.86 -5.89 -14.62
CA THR A 475 -19.69 -6.74 -14.82
C THR A 475 -18.67 -6.00 -15.67
N SER A 476 -17.43 -5.92 -15.19
CA SER A 476 -16.34 -5.30 -15.94
C SER A 476 -15.10 -6.18 -15.97
N ASN A 477 -14.45 -6.23 -17.12
CA ASN A 477 -13.14 -6.86 -17.31
C ASN A 477 -12.18 -5.75 -17.73
N LEU A 478 -11.21 -5.45 -16.88
CA LEU A 478 -10.24 -4.39 -17.12
C LEU A 478 -8.84 -4.99 -17.28
N GLN A 479 -8.11 -4.54 -18.30
CA GLN A 479 -6.70 -4.86 -18.49
C GLN A 479 -5.93 -3.55 -18.71
N LEU A 480 -4.92 -3.32 -17.89
CA LEU A 480 -4.06 -2.15 -17.89
C LEU A 480 -2.61 -2.60 -18.07
N ASP A 481 -1.97 -2.22 -19.17
CA ASP A 481 -0.60 -2.62 -19.53
C ASP A 481 0.40 -1.53 -19.19
N GLY A 482 1.02 -1.66 -18.02
CA GLY A 482 2.02 -0.73 -17.49
C GLY A 482 3.40 -0.82 -18.16
N LYS A 483 3.61 -1.69 -19.15
CA LYS A 483 4.88 -1.77 -19.91
C LYS A 483 5.05 -0.61 -20.88
N SER A 484 3.94 -0.01 -21.31
CA SER A 484 3.92 1.11 -22.25
C SER A 484 3.75 2.43 -21.52
N ALA A 485 4.36 3.50 -22.04
CA ALA A 485 4.13 4.87 -21.59
C ALA A 485 3.69 5.73 -22.79
N PRO A 486 2.44 6.25 -22.82
CA PRO A 486 1.38 6.05 -21.83
C PRO A 486 0.86 4.61 -21.77
N MET A 487 0.30 4.22 -20.63
CA MET A 487 -0.25 2.89 -20.37
C MET A 487 -1.40 2.58 -21.34
N GLN A 488 -1.46 1.34 -21.84
CA GLN A 488 -2.56 0.89 -22.69
C GLN A 488 -3.65 0.24 -21.85
N ALA A 489 -4.91 0.50 -22.16
CA ALA A 489 -6.05 -0.08 -21.44
C ALA A 489 -7.05 -0.74 -22.37
N ARG A 490 -7.68 -1.80 -21.88
CA ARG A 490 -8.87 -2.43 -22.47
C ARG A 490 -9.92 -2.62 -21.40
N ALA A 491 -11.18 -2.34 -21.76
CA ALA A 491 -12.33 -2.51 -20.90
C ALA A 491 -13.45 -3.20 -21.66
N ALA A 492 -14.03 -4.24 -21.08
CA ALA A 492 -15.32 -4.78 -21.47
C ALA A 492 -16.30 -4.61 -20.31
N LEU A 493 -17.45 -4.00 -20.55
CA LEU A 493 -18.46 -3.67 -19.55
C LEU A 493 -19.79 -4.27 -19.97
N ALA A 494 -20.53 -4.82 -19.00
CA ALA A 494 -21.89 -5.29 -19.17
C ALA A 494 -22.73 -4.85 -17.97
N ALA A 495 -23.69 -3.97 -18.21
CA ALA A 495 -24.72 -3.56 -17.25
C ALA A 495 -25.99 -4.37 -17.51
N ARG A 496 -26.57 -4.95 -16.46
CA ARG A 496 -27.81 -5.74 -16.53
C ARG A 496 -28.77 -5.31 -15.44
N HIS A 497 -30.05 -5.18 -15.80
CA HIS A 497 -31.16 -4.93 -14.88
C HIS A 497 -31.00 -3.66 -14.00
N PHE A 498 -30.38 -2.61 -14.51
CA PHE A 498 -30.27 -1.36 -13.75
C PHE A 498 -31.63 -0.67 -13.66
N LYS A 499 -32.15 -0.50 -12.45
CA LYS A 499 -33.50 0.06 -12.26
C LYS A 499 -33.44 1.58 -12.39
N ILE A 500 -34.18 2.14 -13.36
CA ILE A 500 -34.18 3.59 -13.66
C ILE A 500 -34.47 4.42 -12.40
N ARG A 501 -35.49 4.04 -11.62
CA ARG A 501 -35.84 4.70 -10.36
C ARG A 501 -34.71 4.73 -9.33
N GLN A 502 -33.88 3.69 -9.26
CA GLN A 502 -32.77 3.61 -8.31
C GLN A 502 -31.48 4.30 -8.81
N LEU A 503 -31.34 4.48 -10.13
CA LEU A 503 -30.24 5.25 -10.72
C LEU A 503 -30.38 6.75 -10.49
N PHE A 504 -31.62 7.26 -10.40
CA PHE A 504 -31.91 8.69 -10.25
C PHE A 504 -32.81 8.97 -9.02
N PRO A 505 -32.38 8.60 -7.81
CA PRO A 505 -33.22 8.66 -6.61
C PRO A 505 -33.57 10.09 -6.17
N ASN A 506 -32.79 11.10 -6.57
CA ASN A 506 -33.00 12.49 -6.18
C ASN A 506 -33.73 13.33 -7.25
N VAL A 507 -34.05 12.72 -8.39
CA VAL A 507 -34.78 13.39 -9.46
C VAL A 507 -36.25 13.00 -9.31
N GLU A 508 -37.03 13.83 -8.63
CA GLU A 508 -38.45 13.54 -8.29
C GLU A 508 -39.28 13.15 -9.52
N SER A 509 -39.03 13.80 -10.66
CA SER A 509 -39.67 13.48 -11.93
C SER A 509 -39.34 12.08 -12.47
N MET A 510 -38.21 11.49 -12.06
CA MET A 510 -37.81 10.14 -12.44
C MET A 510 -38.40 9.05 -11.53
N HIS A 511 -39.07 9.41 -10.43
CA HIS A 511 -39.64 8.43 -9.49
C HIS A 511 -40.80 7.65 -10.10
N ALA A 512 -41.56 8.28 -11.01
CA ALA A 512 -42.64 7.65 -11.75
C ALA A 512 -42.14 6.82 -12.95
N SER A 513 -40.85 6.89 -13.27
CA SER A 513 -40.25 6.13 -14.37
C SER A 513 -39.80 4.75 -13.89
N VAL A 514 -40.38 3.70 -14.45
CA VAL A 514 -40.06 2.29 -14.15
C VAL A 514 -39.40 1.64 -15.35
N GLY A 515 -38.50 0.70 -15.16
CA GLY A 515 -37.85 -0.01 -16.25
C GLY A 515 -36.41 -0.35 -15.92
N GLU A 516 -35.83 -1.17 -16.79
CA GLU A 516 -34.49 -1.71 -16.62
C GLU A 516 -33.59 -1.31 -17.77
N ILE A 517 -32.44 -0.74 -17.44
CA ILE A 517 -31.39 -0.41 -18.39
C ILE A 517 -30.43 -1.60 -18.46
N ASN A 518 -30.20 -2.06 -19.68
CA ASN A 518 -29.16 -3.00 -20.03
C ASN A 518 -28.16 -2.29 -20.95
N GLY A 519 -26.89 -2.63 -20.85
CA GLY A 519 -25.91 -2.04 -21.76
C GLY A 519 -24.62 -2.83 -21.83
N ASP A 520 -23.91 -2.68 -22.92
CA ASP A 520 -22.62 -3.31 -23.18
C ASP A 520 -21.66 -2.26 -23.73
N ALA A 521 -20.41 -2.30 -23.28
CA ALA A 521 -19.36 -1.47 -23.85
C ALA A 521 -18.08 -2.27 -24.07
N ARG A 522 -17.37 -1.97 -25.16
CA ARG A 522 -15.97 -2.34 -25.33
C ARG A 522 -15.18 -1.11 -25.69
N LEU A 523 -14.15 -0.84 -24.90
CA LEU A 523 -13.30 0.33 -25.04
C LEU A 523 -11.83 -0.06 -25.00
N SER A 524 -11.03 0.65 -25.78
CA SER A 524 -9.56 0.63 -25.76
C SER A 524 -9.05 2.05 -25.59
N ALA A 525 -7.97 2.25 -24.86
CA ALA A 525 -7.49 3.59 -24.52
C ALA A 525 -5.98 3.63 -24.26
N THR A 526 -5.41 4.83 -24.22
CA THR A 526 -4.02 5.08 -23.82
C THR A 526 -3.93 6.26 -22.86
N GLY A 527 -3.39 6.06 -21.66
CA GLY A 527 -3.34 7.12 -20.66
C GLY A 527 -3.00 6.59 -19.28
N ASN A 528 -2.52 7.48 -18.40
CA ASN A 528 -2.10 7.12 -17.06
C ASN A 528 -3.09 7.56 -15.98
N SER A 529 -4.27 8.09 -16.30
CA SER A 529 -5.31 8.47 -15.33
C SER A 529 -6.70 8.12 -15.87
N VAL A 530 -7.73 8.13 -15.02
CA VAL A 530 -9.12 7.88 -15.46
C VAL A 530 -9.53 8.87 -16.56
N ALA A 531 -9.26 10.17 -16.37
CA ALA A 531 -9.55 11.19 -17.37
C ALA A 531 -8.77 10.98 -18.68
N ALA A 532 -7.48 10.61 -18.62
CA ALA A 532 -6.69 10.37 -19.82
C ALA A 532 -7.11 9.10 -20.57
N LEU A 533 -7.51 8.05 -19.85
CA LEU A 533 -8.01 6.80 -20.43
C LEU A 533 -9.36 7.03 -21.12
N LEU A 534 -10.33 7.66 -20.45
CA LEU A 534 -11.63 7.93 -21.07
C LEU A 534 -11.51 8.96 -22.20
N GLY A 535 -10.68 10.00 -22.03
CA GLY A 535 -10.45 11.04 -23.03
C GLY A 535 -9.68 10.59 -24.28
N SER A 536 -9.08 9.40 -24.28
CA SER A 536 -8.43 8.77 -25.44
C SER A 536 -9.13 7.48 -25.89
N SER A 537 -10.31 7.21 -25.34
CA SER A 537 -10.99 5.93 -25.54
C SER A 537 -11.53 5.76 -26.97
N ASN A 538 -11.54 4.52 -27.44
CA ASN A 538 -12.01 4.10 -28.76
C ASN A 538 -12.81 2.80 -28.64
N GLY A 539 -13.96 2.71 -29.30
CA GLY A 539 -14.78 1.50 -29.32
C GLY A 539 -16.28 1.79 -29.42
N GLU A 540 -17.10 0.99 -28.75
CA GLU A 540 -18.56 1.04 -28.86
C GLU A 540 -19.23 0.92 -27.50
N LEU A 541 -20.34 1.66 -27.33
CA LEU A 541 -21.24 1.61 -26.18
C LEU A 541 -22.67 1.43 -26.70
N LYS A 542 -23.37 0.45 -26.14
CA LYS A 542 -24.74 0.08 -26.53
C LYS A 542 -25.61 0.01 -25.29
N ILE A 543 -26.81 0.58 -25.36
CA ILE A 543 -27.75 0.70 -24.25
C ILE A 543 -29.15 0.35 -24.74
N LEU A 544 -29.90 -0.39 -23.93
CA LEU A 544 -31.23 -0.88 -24.27
C LEU A 544 -32.16 -0.89 -23.04
N VAL A 545 -33.40 -0.48 -23.27
CA VAL A 545 -34.55 -0.65 -22.38
C VAL A 545 -35.66 -1.28 -23.20
N GLU A 546 -36.07 -2.50 -22.87
CA GLU A 546 -37.11 -3.21 -23.64
C GLU A 546 -38.52 -2.94 -23.13
N GLN A 547 -38.69 -2.75 -21.82
CA GLN A 547 -39.98 -2.51 -21.20
C GLN A 547 -39.82 -1.57 -20.00
N GLY A 548 -40.75 -0.64 -19.86
CA GLY A 548 -40.75 0.34 -18.79
C GLY A 548 -41.87 1.36 -18.94
N THR A 549 -41.88 2.34 -18.06
CA THR A 549 -42.74 3.50 -18.10
C THR A 549 -41.92 4.75 -17.85
N VAL A 550 -42.35 5.86 -18.42
CA VAL A 550 -41.81 7.20 -18.17
C VAL A 550 -42.91 8.08 -17.60
N SER A 551 -42.52 9.00 -16.72
CA SER A 551 -43.39 10.09 -16.26
C SER A 551 -44.05 10.81 -17.45
N LYS A 552 -45.38 10.92 -17.42
CA LYS A 552 -46.13 11.71 -18.38
C LYS A 552 -45.75 13.18 -18.28
N PHE A 553 -45.52 13.67 -17.05
CA PHE A 553 -45.02 15.01 -16.83
C PHE A 553 -43.70 15.27 -17.57
N ILE A 554 -42.70 14.37 -17.47
CA ILE A 554 -41.44 14.50 -18.21
C ILE A 554 -41.71 14.57 -19.71
N LEU A 555 -42.55 13.67 -20.23
CA LEU A 555 -42.84 13.59 -21.65
C LEU A 555 -43.51 14.87 -22.19
N GLU A 556 -44.42 15.45 -21.42
CA GLU A 556 -45.13 16.69 -21.77
C GLU A 556 -44.25 17.94 -21.58
N ALA A 557 -43.41 17.95 -20.55
CA ALA A 557 -42.43 19.02 -20.32
C ALA A 557 -41.40 19.08 -21.46
N MET A 558 -40.93 17.92 -21.94
CA MET A 558 -40.02 17.84 -23.09
C MET A 558 -40.67 18.37 -24.38
N GLY A 559 -41.97 18.16 -24.57
CA GLY A 559 -42.74 18.72 -25.69
C GLY A 559 -43.13 20.19 -25.55
N LEU A 560 -42.81 20.84 -24.41
CA LEU A 560 -43.29 22.16 -24.00
C LEU A 560 -44.81 22.31 -24.11
N ASN A 561 -45.56 21.29 -23.71
CA ASN A 561 -47.02 21.30 -23.75
C ASN A 561 -47.59 21.96 -22.49
N VAL A 562 -47.70 23.30 -22.51
CA VAL A 562 -48.08 24.12 -21.34
C VAL A 562 -49.44 23.71 -20.76
N GLY A 563 -50.41 23.32 -21.61
CA GLY A 563 -51.74 22.91 -21.16
C GLY A 563 -51.72 21.61 -20.34
N ASN A 564 -51.03 20.58 -20.84
CA ASN A 564 -50.93 19.31 -20.13
C ASN A 564 -50.00 19.38 -18.91
N VAL A 565 -48.94 20.21 -18.93
CA VAL A 565 -48.05 20.40 -17.77
C VAL A 565 -48.83 20.95 -16.57
N ILE A 566 -49.70 21.94 -16.78
CA ILE A 566 -50.56 22.51 -15.73
C ILE A 566 -51.57 21.48 -15.21
N LEU A 567 -52.23 20.73 -16.11
CA LEU A 567 -53.16 19.67 -15.72
C LEU A 567 -52.48 18.56 -14.91
N THR A 568 -51.30 18.12 -15.33
CA THR A 568 -50.56 17.01 -14.68
C THR A 568 -50.08 17.43 -13.30
N LYS A 569 -49.71 18.71 -13.11
CA LYS A 569 -49.37 19.27 -11.79
C LYS A 569 -50.58 19.37 -10.84
N LEU A 570 -51.80 19.54 -11.38
CA LEU A 570 -53.06 19.62 -10.60
C LEU A 570 -53.65 18.25 -10.23
N PHE A 571 -53.49 17.23 -11.11
CA PHE A 571 -54.16 15.93 -10.96
C PHE A 571 -53.22 14.73 -10.71
N GLY A 572 -51.92 14.97 -10.54
CA GLY A 572 -50.92 13.94 -10.29
C GLY A 572 -50.31 13.36 -11.57
N ASP A 573 -49.07 12.89 -11.47
CA ASP A 573 -48.30 12.35 -12.60
C ASP A 573 -48.77 10.93 -12.99
N LYS A 574 -48.78 10.66 -14.29
CA LYS A 574 -49.18 9.35 -14.86
C LYS A 574 -47.98 8.66 -15.48
N GLN A 575 -48.07 7.35 -15.65
CA GLN A 575 -47.05 6.57 -16.32
C GLN A 575 -47.41 6.36 -17.79
N VAL A 576 -46.46 6.61 -18.69
CA VAL A 576 -46.57 6.34 -20.13
C VAL A 576 -45.65 5.16 -20.46
N SER A 577 -46.19 4.13 -21.11
CA SER A 577 -45.41 2.94 -21.48
C SER A 577 -44.30 3.27 -22.47
N ILE A 578 -43.09 2.76 -22.19
CA ILE A 578 -41.95 2.73 -23.10
C ILE A 578 -42.04 1.42 -23.86
N ASN A 579 -42.20 1.50 -25.18
CA ASN A 579 -42.17 0.33 -26.06
C ASN A 579 -40.74 -0.16 -26.26
N CYS A 580 -39.79 0.76 -26.36
CA CYS A 580 -38.37 0.49 -26.57
C CYS A 580 -37.56 1.78 -26.36
N ALA A 581 -36.40 1.69 -25.72
CA ALA A 581 -35.37 2.73 -25.79
C ALA A 581 -34.04 2.09 -26.18
N ALA A 582 -33.38 2.61 -27.19
CA ALA A 582 -32.18 2.01 -27.76
C ALA A 582 -31.14 3.09 -28.07
N GLY A 583 -29.91 2.87 -27.60
CA GLY A 583 -28.75 3.73 -27.81
C GLY A 583 -27.56 2.95 -28.34
N ASP A 584 -26.90 3.48 -29.37
CA ASP A 584 -25.67 2.95 -29.96
C ASP A 584 -24.72 4.11 -30.23
N PHE A 585 -23.55 4.06 -29.59
CA PHE A 585 -22.55 5.12 -29.59
C PHE A 585 -21.22 4.57 -30.12
N ALA A 586 -20.66 5.27 -31.11
CA ALA A 586 -19.29 5.05 -31.55
C ALA A 586 -18.37 6.01 -30.79
N VAL A 587 -17.33 5.48 -30.16
CA VAL A 587 -16.36 6.25 -29.38
C VAL A 587 -15.05 6.34 -30.16
N SER A 588 -14.57 7.56 -30.39
CA SER A 588 -13.31 7.83 -31.10
C SER A 588 -12.56 8.98 -30.44
N ASP A 589 -11.32 8.74 -29.98
CA ASP A 589 -10.51 9.69 -29.19
C ASP A 589 -11.32 10.39 -28.07
N GLY A 590 -12.07 9.59 -27.32
CA GLY A 590 -12.92 10.07 -26.22
C GLY A 590 -14.20 10.80 -26.63
N LEU A 591 -14.47 10.98 -27.92
CA LEU A 591 -15.76 11.50 -28.42
C LEU A 591 -16.74 10.34 -28.65
N ALA A 592 -17.76 10.24 -27.82
CA ALA A 592 -18.86 9.28 -27.95
C ALA A 592 -20.01 9.89 -28.76
N GLN A 593 -20.07 9.56 -30.05
CA GLN A 593 -21.08 10.03 -31.00
C GLN A 593 -22.27 9.07 -31.04
N ALA A 594 -23.48 9.60 -30.86
CA ALA A 594 -24.71 8.83 -31.05
C ALA A 594 -24.87 8.46 -32.54
N ARG A 595 -24.88 7.17 -32.86
CA ARG A 595 -25.28 6.63 -34.18
C ARG A 595 -26.78 6.39 -34.22
N THR A 596 -27.34 5.99 -33.09
CA THR A 596 -28.78 5.85 -32.85
C THR A 596 -29.02 6.12 -31.38
N PHE A 597 -29.97 6.97 -31.06
CA PHE A 597 -30.46 7.11 -29.69
C PHE A 597 -31.93 7.51 -29.76
N VAL A 598 -32.80 6.52 -29.55
CA VAL A 598 -34.25 6.68 -29.72
C VAL A 598 -34.98 6.15 -28.50
N VAL A 599 -36.04 6.84 -28.08
CA VAL A 599 -37.00 6.39 -27.08
C VAL A 599 -38.38 6.37 -27.74
N ASP A 600 -38.95 5.18 -27.87
CA ASP A 600 -40.30 4.98 -28.37
C ASP A 600 -41.27 4.72 -27.22
N THR A 601 -42.29 5.57 -27.11
CA THR A 601 -43.34 5.46 -26.10
C THR A 601 -44.70 5.30 -26.75
N GLN A 602 -45.72 5.04 -25.94
CA GLN A 602 -47.11 5.05 -26.40
C GLN A 602 -47.53 6.41 -26.98
N ASP A 603 -47.03 7.51 -26.44
CA ASP A 603 -47.51 8.87 -26.75
C ASP A 603 -46.59 9.64 -27.71
N ALA A 604 -45.31 9.27 -27.82
CA ALA A 604 -44.31 9.98 -28.63
C ALA A 604 -43.09 9.12 -29.01
N VAL A 605 -42.41 9.52 -30.08
CA VAL A 605 -41.06 9.06 -30.46
C VAL A 605 -40.08 10.19 -30.14
N ILE A 606 -38.99 9.88 -29.44
CA ILE A 606 -37.95 10.86 -29.09
C ILE A 606 -36.65 10.43 -29.76
N ASP A 607 -36.16 11.21 -30.71
CA ASP A 607 -34.85 10.99 -31.35
C ASP A 607 -33.81 11.95 -30.74
N VAL A 608 -32.66 11.41 -30.35
CA VAL A 608 -31.56 12.17 -29.75
C VAL A 608 -30.34 12.08 -30.66
N THR A 609 -29.86 13.24 -31.10
CA THR A 609 -28.66 13.38 -31.93
C THR A 609 -27.57 14.11 -31.18
N GLY A 610 -26.32 14.00 -31.64
CA GLY A 610 -25.18 14.68 -31.04
C GLY A 610 -24.19 13.72 -30.36
N ALA A 611 -23.35 14.27 -29.49
CA ALA A 611 -22.23 13.55 -28.91
C ALA A 611 -21.90 14.03 -27.50
N THR A 612 -21.10 13.23 -26.80
CA THR A 612 -20.43 13.66 -25.57
C THR A 612 -18.93 13.43 -25.70
N SER A 613 -18.14 14.34 -25.14
CA SER A 613 -16.68 14.20 -25.09
C SER A 613 -16.21 13.92 -23.67
N PHE A 614 -15.53 12.80 -23.46
CA PHE A 614 -14.86 12.49 -22.20
C PHE A 614 -13.60 13.31 -21.98
N LYS A 615 -13.00 13.84 -23.06
CA LYS A 615 -11.76 14.63 -23.01
C LYS A 615 -12.02 16.05 -22.50
N GLN A 616 -13.10 16.65 -22.99
CA GLN A 616 -13.58 17.97 -22.56
C GLN A 616 -14.63 17.89 -21.45
N GLU A 617 -15.07 16.68 -21.07
CA GLU A 617 -16.19 16.45 -20.14
C GLU A 617 -17.44 17.25 -20.52
N ALA A 618 -17.78 17.22 -21.81
CA ALA A 618 -18.79 18.06 -22.41
C ALA A 618 -19.96 17.25 -23.00
N LEU A 619 -21.16 17.83 -22.92
CA LEU A 619 -22.39 17.32 -23.50
C LEU A 619 -22.78 18.24 -24.67
N ASP A 620 -23.21 17.65 -25.78
CA ASP A 620 -23.83 18.36 -26.90
C ASP A 620 -24.85 17.44 -27.57
N PHE A 621 -26.04 17.35 -26.97
CA PHE A 621 -27.15 16.57 -27.50
C PHE A 621 -28.30 17.47 -27.91
N THR A 622 -28.99 17.07 -28.98
CA THR A 622 -30.24 17.68 -29.43
C THR A 622 -31.33 16.63 -29.38
N ILE A 623 -32.40 16.92 -28.63
CA ILE A 623 -33.54 16.05 -28.41
C ILE A 623 -34.70 16.53 -29.28
N HIS A 624 -35.20 15.65 -30.14
CA HIS A 624 -36.33 15.88 -31.03
C HIS A 624 -37.54 15.05 -30.57
N PRO A 625 -38.49 15.66 -29.84
CA PRO A 625 -39.71 14.98 -29.43
C PRO A 625 -40.82 15.10 -30.49
N ASP A 626 -41.29 13.96 -31.02
CA ASP A 626 -42.38 13.88 -31.99
C ASP A 626 -43.60 13.14 -31.40
N SER A 627 -44.77 13.79 -31.38
CA SER A 627 -46.01 13.23 -30.80
C SER A 627 -46.69 12.23 -31.74
N LYS A 628 -47.19 11.10 -31.21
CA LYS A 628 -48.02 10.15 -31.97
C LYS A 628 -49.50 10.54 -32.03
N GLY A 629 -49.96 11.39 -31.11
CA GLY A 629 -51.34 11.86 -31.02
C GLY A 629 -51.50 13.35 -31.33
N LEU A 630 -52.75 13.78 -31.54
CA LEU A 630 -53.12 15.19 -31.71
C LEU A 630 -52.72 15.98 -30.45
N ARG A 631 -51.94 17.05 -30.61
CA ARG A 631 -51.58 17.96 -29.50
C ARG A 631 -52.00 19.39 -29.82
N VAL A 632 -52.62 20.03 -28.82
CA VAL A 632 -53.03 21.44 -28.84
C VAL A 632 -52.12 22.18 -27.86
N PHE A 633 -51.52 23.31 -28.27
CA PHE A 633 -50.55 24.09 -27.49
C PHE A 633 -49.13 23.48 -27.38
N SER A 634 -48.67 22.76 -28.40
CA SER A 634 -47.31 22.19 -28.47
C SER A 634 -46.36 23.07 -29.27
N LEU A 635 -45.20 23.41 -28.68
CA LEU A 635 -44.20 24.27 -29.33
C LEU A 635 -43.17 23.49 -30.18
N ARG A 636 -43.12 22.16 -30.09
CA ARG A 636 -42.22 21.24 -30.86
C ARG A 636 -40.84 21.84 -31.14
N THR A 637 -40.20 22.33 -30.10
CA THR A 637 -38.86 22.87 -30.22
C THR A 637 -37.86 21.80 -29.81
N PRO A 638 -36.80 21.57 -30.60
CA PRO A 638 -35.69 20.76 -30.14
C PRO A 638 -35.18 21.27 -28.80
N LEU A 639 -34.88 20.35 -27.88
CA LEU A 639 -34.20 20.68 -26.63
C LEU A 639 -32.70 20.48 -26.84
N TYR A 640 -31.88 21.41 -26.38
CA TYR A 640 -30.44 21.31 -26.43
C TYR A 640 -29.92 21.00 -25.03
N VAL A 641 -29.10 19.95 -24.92
CA VAL A 641 -28.37 19.60 -23.70
C VAL A 641 -26.90 19.88 -23.95
N LYS A 642 -26.41 21.00 -23.40
CA LYS A 642 -25.06 21.51 -23.62
C LYS A 642 -24.32 21.72 -22.29
N GLY A 643 -23.03 22.04 -22.35
CA GLY A 643 -22.23 22.37 -21.17
C GLY A 643 -21.34 21.22 -20.71
N THR A 644 -20.80 21.32 -19.49
CA THR A 644 -19.90 20.32 -18.92
C THR A 644 -20.65 19.30 -18.08
N TYR A 645 -20.03 18.16 -17.75
CA TYR A 645 -20.63 17.15 -16.86
C TYR A 645 -21.03 17.70 -15.49
N LYS A 646 -20.30 18.71 -15.00
CA LYS A 646 -20.58 19.37 -13.72
C LYS A 646 -21.68 20.42 -13.81
N HIS A 647 -21.83 21.04 -14.98
CA HIS A 647 -22.80 22.10 -15.24
C HIS A 647 -23.53 21.85 -16.58
N PRO A 648 -24.41 20.83 -16.64
CA PRO A 648 -25.26 20.63 -17.80
C PRO A 648 -26.32 21.73 -17.87
N ASP A 649 -26.49 22.30 -19.06
CA ASP A 649 -27.53 23.25 -19.41
C ASP A 649 -28.56 22.57 -20.31
N VAL A 650 -29.84 22.74 -19.99
CA VAL A 650 -30.96 22.29 -20.84
C VAL A 650 -31.73 23.52 -21.29
N SER A 651 -31.68 23.81 -22.58
CA SER A 651 -32.28 25.00 -23.16
C SER A 651 -33.11 24.70 -24.41
N VAL A 652 -33.94 25.67 -24.80
CA VAL A 652 -34.83 25.61 -25.96
C VAL A 652 -34.48 26.74 -26.92
N ASN A 653 -34.80 26.61 -28.21
CA ASN A 653 -34.53 27.69 -29.17
C ASN A 653 -35.48 28.88 -28.95
N PRO A 654 -35.01 30.04 -28.44
CA PRO A 654 -35.89 31.16 -28.12
C PRO A 654 -36.54 31.75 -29.37
N ALA A 655 -35.87 31.70 -30.54
CA ALA A 655 -36.42 32.21 -31.78
C ALA A 655 -37.59 31.35 -32.29
N VAL A 656 -37.47 30.02 -32.18
CA VAL A 656 -38.56 29.11 -32.57
C VAL A 656 -39.75 29.24 -31.62
N VAL A 657 -39.48 29.35 -30.30
CA VAL A 657 -40.53 29.60 -29.31
C VAL A 657 -41.22 30.95 -29.57
N ALA A 658 -40.46 32.02 -29.79
CA ALA A 658 -40.99 33.36 -30.05
C ALA A 658 -41.79 33.43 -31.35
N LEU A 659 -41.33 32.77 -32.42
CA LEU A 659 -42.06 32.71 -33.69
C LEU A 659 -43.43 32.03 -33.52
N ARG A 660 -43.49 30.91 -32.81
CA ARG A 660 -44.74 30.16 -32.63
C ARG A 660 -45.69 30.84 -31.65
N ALA A 661 -45.17 31.33 -30.52
CA ALA A 661 -45.95 32.07 -29.55
C ALA A 661 -46.45 33.41 -30.13
N GLY A 662 -45.56 34.16 -30.80
CA GLY A 662 -45.90 35.41 -31.47
C GLY A 662 -46.88 35.21 -32.63
N GLY A 663 -46.71 34.16 -33.43
CA GLY A 663 -47.65 33.80 -34.49
C GLY A 663 -49.04 33.43 -33.94
N ALA A 664 -49.11 32.70 -32.83
CA ALA A 664 -50.38 32.38 -32.18
C ALA A 664 -51.09 33.62 -31.64
N VAL A 665 -50.35 34.55 -31.03
CA VAL A 665 -50.88 35.84 -30.56
C VAL A 665 -51.34 36.72 -31.71
N ALA A 666 -50.55 36.85 -32.78
CA ALA A 666 -50.91 37.63 -33.96
C ALA A 666 -52.19 37.09 -34.63
N LEU A 667 -52.29 35.77 -34.77
CA LEU A 667 -53.49 35.11 -35.28
C LEU A 667 -54.67 35.24 -34.33
N ALA A 668 -54.47 35.28 -33.01
CA ALA A 668 -55.56 35.51 -32.06
C ALA A 668 -56.23 36.87 -32.24
N PHE A 669 -55.47 37.91 -32.57
CA PHE A 669 -56.01 39.24 -32.88
C PHE A 669 -56.75 39.29 -34.22
N ALA A 670 -56.24 38.60 -35.24
CA ALA A 670 -56.83 38.62 -36.59
C ALA A 670 -58.01 37.65 -36.76
N ALA A 671 -57.91 36.45 -36.18
CA ALA A 671 -58.88 35.37 -36.28
C ALA A 671 -58.73 34.44 -35.05
N PRO A 672 -59.53 34.63 -33.97
CA PRO A 672 -59.34 33.94 -32.69
C PRO A 672 -59.24 32.41 -32.79
N VAL A 673 -59.99 31.78 -33.70
CA VAL A 673 -59.93 30.32 -33.93
C VAL A 673 -58.64 29.90 -34.63
N ALA A 674 -58.01 30.79 -35.41
CA ALA A 674 -56.72 30.54 -36.06
C ALA A 674 -55.53 30.63 -35.08
N ALA A 675 -55.72 31.19 -33.88
CA ALA A 675 -54.67 31.32 -32.87
C ALA A 675 -54.00 30.00 -32.50
N VAL A 676 -54.75 28.88 -32.58
CA VAL A 676 -54.22 27.56 -32.27
C VAL A 676 -53.40 26.96 -33.41
N LEU A 677 -53.51 27.45 -34.65
CA LEU A 677 -52.85 26.85 -35.82
C LEU A 677 -51.32 26.71 -35.66
N PRO A 678 -50.57 27.71 -35.15
CA PRO A 678 -49.11 27.60 -35.00
C PRO A 678 -48.67 26.61 -33.92
N VAL A 679 -49.59 26.22 -33.03
CA VAL A 679 -49.34 25.35 -31.88
C VAL A 679 -50.18 24.06 -31.92
N LEU A 680 -50.86 23.80 -33.05
CA LEU A 680 -51.65 22.61 -33.32
C LEU A 680 -50.82 21.59 -34.10
N GLU A 681 -50.85 20.34 -33.65
CA GLU A 681 -50.19 19.22 -34.29
C GLU A 681 -51.20 18.22 -34.84
N LEU A 682 -51.32 18.18 -36.17
CA LEU A 682 -52.23 17.29 -36.91
C LEU A 682 -51.51 16.09 -37.55
N LYS A 683 -50.18 16.12 -37.64
CA LYS A 683 -49.40 15.06 -38.28
C LYS A 683 -48.88 14.11 -37.20
N PRO A 684 -49.32 12.83 -37.17
CA PRO A 684 -48.78 11.86 -36.22
C PRO A 684 -47.32 11.53 -36.56
N ALA A 685 -46.53 11.26 -35.52
CA ALA A 685 -45.15 10.80 -35.64
C ALA A 685 -45.07 9.53 -36.53
N PRO A 686 -43.99 9.37 -37.30
CA PRO A 686 -43.75 8.15 -38.08
C PRO A 686 -43.59 6.92 -37.17
N ASP A 687 -43.84 5.72 -37.73
CA ASP A 687 -43.62 4.46 -37.03
C ASP A 687 -42.18 4.34 -36.54
N SER A 688 -42.03 3.87 -35.30
CA SER A 688 -40.72 3.83 -34.66
C SER A 688 -39.80 2.77 -35.28
N PRO A 689 -38.57 3.13 -35.68
CA PRO A 689 -37.57 2.16 -36.14
C PRO A 689 -36.99 1.32 -34.99
N CYS A 690 -37.40 1.53 -33.72
CA CYS A 690 -36.77 0.96 -32.54
C CYS A 690 -36.68 -0.58 -32.59
N GLY A 691 -37.70 -1.27 -33.12
CA GLY A 691 -37.68 -2.74 -33.27
C GLY A 691 -36.59 -3.28 -34.21
N LYS A 692 -36.29 -2.57 -35.31
CA LYS A 692 -35.17 -2.94 -36.22
C LYS A 692 -33.81 -2.55 -35.62
N LEU A 693 -33.76 -1.44 -34.88
CA LEU A 693 -32.55 -0.94 -34.22
C LEU A 693 -32.15 -1.78 -33.00
N LEU A 694 -33.13 -2.39 -32.32
CA LEU A 694 -32.96 -3.36 -31.23
C LEU A 694 -32.05 -4.53 -31.64
N ALA A 695 -32.22 -5.06 -32.85
CA ALA A 695 -31.41 -6.15 -33.37
C ALA A 695 -29.93 -5.74 -33.54
N ASP A 696 -29.67 -4.50 -33.95
CA ASP A 696 -28.33 -3.93 -34.09
C ASP A 696 -27.67 -3.63 -32.73
N VAL A 697 -28.46 -3.16 -31.76
CA VAL A 697 -27.99 -2.87 -30.38
C VAL A 697 -27.67 -4.16 -29.61
N ARG A 698 -28.30 -5.29 -29.95
CA ARG A 698 -27.98 -6.61 -29.36
C ARG A 698 -26.65 -7.21 -29.82
N GLN A 699 -26.05 -6.72 -30.91
CA GLN A 699 -24.73 -7.20 -31.34
C GLN A 699 -23.64 -6.76 -30.35
N ARG A 700 -22.72 -7.66 -29.99
CA ARG A 700 -21.64 -7.36 -29.03
C ARG A 700 -20.79 -6.18 -29.52
N PRO A 701 -20.53 -5.16 -28.68
CA PRO A 701 -19.68 -4.03 -29.04
C PRO A 701 -18.24 -4.46 -29.31
N THR A 702 -17.53 -3.68 -30.12
CA THR A 702 -16.13 -3.91 -30.49
C THR A 702 -15.25 -2.72 -30.16
N ALA A 703 -13.96 -2.97 -29.96
CA ALA A 703 -12.94 -1.93 -29.78
C ALA A 703 -11.71 -2.27 -30.63
N PRO A 704 -11.04 -1.26 -31.21
CA PRO A 704 -9.77 -1.48 -31.90
C PRO A 704 -8.65 -1.76 -30.87
N PRO A 705 -7.44 -2.11 -31.32
CA PRO A 705 -6.28 -2.10 -30.43
C PRO A 705 -6.03 -0.69 -29.84
N PRO A 706 -5.49 -0.60 -28.60
CA PRO A 706 -5.14 0.69 -27.98
C PRO A 706 -4.30 1.59 -28.90
N GLY A 707 -4.61 2.89 -28.91
CA GLY A 707 -3.93 3.89 -29.73
C GLY A 707 -4.32 3.88 -31.22
N LYS A 708 -5.25 3.02 -31.65
CA LYS A 708 -5.82 3.04 -32.99
C LYS A 708 -7.20 3.71 -32.99
N VAL A 709 -7.43 4.56 -33.97
CA VAL A 709 -8.71 5.26 -34.14
C VAL A 709 -9.79 4.27 -34.55
N TYR A 710 -10.95 4.35 -33.89
CA TYR A 710 -12.11 3.56 -34.28
C TYR A 710 -12.66 4.04 -35.63
N ARG A 711 -12.72 3.14 -36.63
CA ARG A 711 -13.35 3.41 -37.93
C ARG A 711 -14.69 2.70 -37.99
N SER A 712 -15.77 3.42 -37.70
CA SER A 712 -17.14 2.89 -37.87
C SER A 712 -17.42 2.62 -39.34
N SER A 713 -17.93 1.42 -39.66
CA SER A 713 -18.46 1.11 -41.00
C SER A 713 -19.85 1.70 -41.25
N LYS A 714 -20.55 2.15 -40.20
CA LYS A 714 -21.87 2.78 -40.26
C LYS A 714 -21.72 4.31 -40.08
N SER A 715 -22.24 5.07 -41.05
CA SER A 715 -22.31 6.55 -41.04
C SER A 715 -23.21 7.03 -39.90
N GLY A 716 -22.75 8.02 -39.12
CA GLY A 716 -23.58 8.70 -38.11
C GLY A 716 -24.60 9.65 -38.74
N ARG A 717 -25.61 10.12 -38.00
CA ARG A 717 -26.61 11.08 -38.51
C ARG A 717 -26.23 12.53 -38.17
N THR A 718 -26.52 13.47 -39.07
CA THR A 718 -26.42 14.92 -38.83
C THR A 718 -27.58 15.42 -37.97
N ALA A 719 -27.48 16.66 -37.47
CA ALA A 719 -28.51 17.30 -36.65
C ALA A 719 -29.88 17.46 -37.34
N ASP A 720 -29.95 17.31 -38.67
CA ASP A 720 -31.19 17.30 -39.46
C ASP A 720 -31.74 15.89 -39.76
N GLY A 721 -31.09 14.83 -39.24
CA GLY A 721 -31.46 13.44 -39.48
C GLY A 721 -30.86 12.78 -40.73
N SER A 722 -30.10 13.50 -41.56
CA SER A 722 -29.46 12.96 -42.77
C SER A 722 -28.22 12.08 -42.44
N PRO A 723 -27.84 11.09 -43.28
CA PRO A 723 -26.59 10.35 -43.11
C PRO A 723 -25.39 11.28 -43.31
N LYS A 724 -24.51 11.40 -42.29
CA LYS A 724 -23.25 12.14 -42.40
C LYS A 724 -22.26 11.29 -43.20
N ALA A 725 -21.91 11.71 -44.41
CA ALA A 725 -20.87 11.04 -45.20
C ALA A 725 -19.59 10.83 -44.34
N PRO A 726 -18.91 9.68 -44.44
CA PRO A 726 -17.69 9.42 -43.69
C PRO A 726 -16.69 10.54 -44.00
N ALA A 727 -16.14 11.17 -42.95
CA ALA A 727 -15.14 12.21 -43.12
C ALA A 727 -13.95 11.61 -43.88
N ALA A 728 -13.74 12.06 -45.12
CA ALA A 728 -12.50 11.83 -45.83
C ALA A 728 -11.37 12.43 -45.00
N ALA A 729 -10.31 11.66 -44.79
CA ALA A 729 -9.12 12.11 -44.09
C ALA A 729 -8.70 13.48 -44.65
N ALA A 730 -8.54 14.47 -43.77
CA ALA A 730 -7.85 15.69 -44.11
C ALA A 730 -6.43 15.31 -44.55
N SER A 731 -6.24 15.21 -45.86
CA SER A 731 -4.94 15.08 -46.50
C SER A 731 -4.09 16.28 -46.10
N ALA A 732 -2.87 15.97 -45.67
CA ALA A 732 -1.85 16.90 -45.24
C ALA A 732 -1.78 18.16 -46.12
N THR A 733 -1.75 19.32 -45.47
CA THR A 733 -1.37 20.59 -46.08
C THR A 733 -0.01 20.43 -46.79
N PRO A 734 0.13 20.76 -48.08
CA PRO A 734 1.43 20.76 -48.73
C PRO A 734 2.28 21.89 -48.15
N ALA A 735 3.51 21.55 -47.74
CA ALA A 735 4.52 22.51 -47.33
C ALA A 735 4.71 23.61 -48.39
N GLN A 736 4.61 24.87 -47.96
CA GLN A 736 4.97 26.02 -48.78
C GLN A 736 6.46 25.93 -49.17
N ARG A 737 6.72 25.97 -50.48
CA ARG A 737 8.05 26.17 -51.06
C ARG A 737 8.63 27.53 -50.62
N PRO A 738 9.92 27.64 -50.29
CA PRO A 738 10.54 28.94 -50.09
C PRO A 738 10.67 29.69 -51.42
N THR A 739 10.25 30.95 -51.43
CA THR A 739 10.47 31.94 -52.49
C THR A 739 11.97 32.29 -52.60
N PRO A 740 12.53 32.47 -53.81
CA PRO A 740 13.91 32.90 -53.98
C PRO A 740 14.06 34.43 -53.75
N PRO A 741 15.27 34.91 -53.36
CA PRO A 741 15.48 36.30 -52.99
C PRO A 741 15.45 37.23 -54.22
N SER A 742 14.78 38.36 -54.05
CA SER A 742 14.74 39.49 -54.99
C SER A 742 16.10 40.16 -55.10
N ARG A 743 16.55 40.38 -56.35
CA ARG A 743 17.70 41.23 -56.67
C ARG A 743 17.37 42.70 -56.41
N ASP A 744 18.20 43.34 -55.61
CA ASP A 744 18.28 44.79 -55.48
C ASP A 744 18.68 45.44 -56.81
N ALA A 745 17.94 46.48 -57.19
CA ALA A 745 18.37 47.48 -58.14
C ALA A 745 18.56 48.80 -57.39
N THR A 746 19.82 49.23 -57.38
CA THR A 746 20.34 50.55 -57.01
C THR A 746 19.49 51.71 -57.53
N THR A 747 19.18 52.66 -56.65
CA THR A 747 19.17 54.09 -56.97
C THR A 747 19.60 54.95 -55.79
N THR A 748 20.53 55.83 -56.11
CA THR A 748 21.27 56.82 -55.32
C THR A 748 20.47 58.08 -55.00
N GLY A 749 20.83 58.74 -53.90
CA GLY A 749 20.91 60.21 -53.82
C GLY A 749 19.95 60.89 -52.84
N GLY A 750 20.50 61.51 -51.78
CA GLY A 750 19.81 62.42 -50.87
C GLY A 750 20.28 62.29 -49.44
#